data_AF-A0A966LFB2-F1
#
_entry.id   AF-A0A966LFB2-F1
#
_cell.length_a   1.000
_cell.length_b   1.000
_cell.length_c   1.000
_cell.angle_alpha   90.00
_cell.angle_beta   90.00
_cell.angle_gamma   90.00
#
_symmetry.space_group_name_H-M   'P 1'
#
loop_
_entity.id
_entity.type
_entity.pdbx_description
1 polymer ?
#
loop_
_entity_poly.entity_id
_entity_poly.type
_entity_poly.pdbx_seq_one_letter_code
_entity_poly.pdbx_strand_id
1 'polypeptide(L)'
;MRMLAAATAVFLGLTGFAVAQERPNTILVLDASGSMWGQIDGVNKIVIAREVIAGLLADFPADQNLGLTVYGHRTRGECTDIETIIAPGLDNRDAIAAAVNAINPRGMTPMTDSVIAAAEALRFTEQKATVILVSDGIETCNPDPCAAARVLEEAGIDFTAHVVGFDVTEAEALRQMQCLADETGGLFLTASNADELTSALEQVAAAEPALPFQITHRAYLGDTSNEITADVLWDLSFDNVAYNTDMRGDPLVIDLFAGDYSATAYYLIGEVEASVDYTVDDADMTVTVIFPKPEPAPGPMTFVAAVGRNGPAETLDLAWTITSDGGGSQLSFSGNTFDVDLARGAYQAQVTRPIDGATAAAPFVVVGPAQTITLVLPPFQPAASLIAQSSAPLGATIPVGWEGPNERGDYVAVARPGEARYINYTYLRDGNPVGLQMPAAAGSYELRYVRQDGTVTLATLPIEVTPLTVTLTAPATGVAGATIPVGYEGPNYPSDYISVARPGDDRYANYTWTNSGNPVDLVLPTETGEWEIRYMLNQGPTVMATTAITVTDVTASLTAPEAAAAGSTVQVVWDGPNYQSDYIEVGRPGEEGYVNYTWTREGSPLGLVMPTEPGEWEIRYVVNQDRSILARRSITIVAVGASLSAPAQAPAGSTVEVIWDGPNYQSDYIEIGRRGEEGYAEYSRTSDGSPLTLQMPTEPGEWEIRYVVNQDRSILARHAITVTPVSAQLVAPASTPLSGGAVLVGWDGPGNQRDYIGIAAPGESGYQSYTYVRDGNPLSLRLPDTAGTYELRYFLHDGTVIGTAALVVSPD
;
A
#
# COMPACT_ATOMS: atom_id res chain seq x y z
N MET A 1 -27.85 40.44 -33.16
CA MET A 1 -29.06 39.95 -32.46
C MET A 1 -28.98 40.47 -31.03
N ARG A 2 -30.02 41.18 -30.56
CA ARG A 2 -30.07 42.04 -29.35
C ARG A 2 -30.21 41.24 -28.04
N MET A 3 -29.70 41.75 -26.91
CA MET A 3 -30.50 42.11 -25.71
C MET A 3 -29.67 42.78 -24.59
N LEU A 4 -30.29 43.75 -23.89
CA LEU A 4 -29.83 44.64 -22.81
C LEU A 4 -30.34 44.17 -21.42
N ALA A 5 -29.67 44.54 -20.31
CA ALA A 5 -30.30 44.90 -19.01
C ALA A 5 -29.31 45.64 -18.06
N ALA A 6 -29.81 46.57 -17.23
CA ALA A 6 -29.08 47.53 -16.36
C ALA A 6 -29.55 47.46 -14.88
N ALA A 7 -28.77 47.98 -13.90
CA ALA A 7 -29.22 48.30 -12.52
C ALA A 7 -28.29 49.31 -11.76
N THR A 8 -28.85 50.02 -10.75
CA THR A 8 -28.50 51.36 -10.19
C THR A 8 -28.04 51.33 -8.71
N ALA A 9 -27.38 52.40 -8.21
CA ALA A 9 -26.72 52.60 -6.89
C ALA A 9 -27.49 53.43 -5.82
N VAL A 10 -27.07 53.40 -4.52
CA VAL A 10 -27.48 54.33 -3.41
C VAL A 10 -26.35 54.55 -2.36
N PHE A 11 -26.26 55.75 -1.77
CA PHE A 11 -25.24 56.32 -0.84
C PHE A 11 -25.90 56.92 0.44
N LEU A 12 -25.21 57.01 1.59
CA LEU A 12 -25.63 57.76 2.82
C LEU A 12 -24.42 58.19 3.69
N GLY A 13 -24.48 59.38 4.34
CA GLY A 13 -23.48 59.93 5.28
C GLY A 13 -24.11 60.71 6.46
N LEU A 14 -23.34 61.10 7.49
CA LEU A 14 -23.75 61.89 8.69
C LEU A 14 -22.55 62.60 9.40
N THR A 15 -22.80 63.73 10.08
CA THR A 15 -21.86 64.73 10.69
C THR A 15 -22.03 64.88 12.24
N GLY A 16 -21.04 65.49 12.94
CA GLY A 16 -20.95 65.65 14.43
C GLY A 16 -21.24 67.06 15.03
N PHE A 17 -21.14 67.20 16.37
CA PHE A 17 -21.37 68.44 17.18
C PHE A 17 -20.23 68.70 18.20
N ALA A 18 -19.92 69.97 18.51
CA ALA A 18 -18.87 70.45 19.44
C ALA A 18 -19.41 71.35 20.60
N VAL A 19 -18.61 71.49 21.68
CA VAL A 19 -18.85 72.19 22.97
C VAL A 19 -18.32 73.65 22.94
N ALA A 20 -18.87 74.58 23.74
CA ALA A 20 -18.54 76.02 23.75
C ALA A 20 -17.48 76.44 24.81
N GLN A 21 -16.58 77.36 24.44
CA GLN A 21 -15.38 77.83 25.15
C GLN A 21 -15.60 79.23 25.81
N GLU A 22 -15.06 79.45 27.02
CA GLU A 22 -15.16 80.70 27.82
C GLU A 22 -14.28 81.82 27.22
N ARG A 23 -14.75 83.08 27.16
CA ARG A 23 -14.18 84.14 26.30
C ARG A 23 -13.62 85.33 27.10
N PRO A 24 -12.48 85.95 26.68
CA PRO A 24 -11.89 87.11 27.34
C PRO A 24 -12.79 88.36 27.30
N ASN A 25 -12.82 89.13 28.40
CA ASN A 25 -13.57 90.40 28.51
C ASN A 25 -12.62 91.59 28.68
N THR A 26 -12.74 92.58 27.80
CA THR A 26 -11.88 93.77 27.78
C THR A 26 -12.71 95.06 27.78
N ILE A 27 -12.29 96.09 28.53
CA ILE A 27 -12.79 97.47 28.38
C ILE A 27 -11.65 98.42 28.04
N LEU A 28 -11.86 99.22 26.99
CA LEU A 28 -11.05 100.40 26.71
C LEU A 28 -11.56 101.58 27.55
N VAL A 29 -10.69 102.20 28.33
CA VAL A 29 -10.95 103.42 29.09
C VAL A 29 -10.25 104.58 28.42
N LEU A 30 -11.02 105.56 27.95
CA LEU A 30 -10.50 106.70 27.19
C LEU A 30 -10.63 108.02 27.96
N ASP A 31 -9.51 108.72 28.09
CA ASP A 31 -9.44 110.09 28.61
C ASP A 31 -10.04 111.09 27.61
N ALA A 32 -11.03 111.86 28.08
CA ALA A 32 -11.60 113.01 27.38
C ALA A 32 -11.59 114.25 28.28
N SER A 33 -10.60 114.39 29.15
CA SER A 33 -10.37 115.58 29.94
C SER A 33 -9.94 116.78 29.09
N GLY A 34 -10.00 117.98 29.65
CA GLY A 34 -9.71 119.22 28.89
C GLY A 34 -8.32 119.29 28.26
N SER A 35 -7.32 118.56 28.79
CA SER A 35 -5.95 118.49 28.25
C SER A 35 -5.87 117.85 26.88
N MET A 36 -6.83 116.99 26.52
CA MET A 36 -6.90 116.32 25.22
C MET A 36 -7.15 117.27 24.02
N TRP A 37 -7.43 118.56 24.30
CA TRP A 37 -7.40 119.63 23.29
C TRP A 37 -5.99 120.17 22.99
N GLY A 38 -4.99 119.75 23.75
CA GLY A 38 -3.58 119.99 23.47
C GLY A 38 -3.18 119.43 22.11
N GLN A 39 -2.07 119.92 21.56
CA GLN A 39 -1.63 119.57 20.21
C GLN A 39 -0.28 118.89 20.20
N ILE A 40 -0.18 117.84 19.38
CA ILE A 40 1.07 117.20 18.99
C ILE A 40 1.20 117.44 17.49
N ASP A 41 2.32 118.02 17.06
CA ASP A 41 2.59 118.35 15.65
C ASP A 41 1.45 119.11 14.94
N GLY A 42 0.74 119.97 15.69
CA GLY A 42 -0.35 120.82 15.21
C GLY A 42 -1.72 120.15 15.11
N VAL A 43 -1.84 118.86 15.49
CA VAL A 43 -3.11 118.12 15.55
C VAL A 43 -3.53 117.92 17.00
N ASN A 44 -4.82 118.10 17.30
CA ASN A 44 -5.32 117.91 18.67
C ASN A 44 -5.20 116.44 19.10
N LYS A 45 -4.75 116.19 20.33
CA LYS A 45 -4.55 114.85 20.89
C LYS A 45 -5.79 113.96 20.77
N ILE A 46 -6.99 114.49 21.06
CA ILE A 46 -8.24 113.74 20.89
C ILE A 46 -8.50 113.28 19.45
N VAL A 47 -8.08 114.06 18.45
CA VAL A 47 -8.24 113.68 17.04
C VAL A 47 -7.32 112.50 16.73
N ILE A 48 -6.07 112.55 17.22
CA ILE A 48 -5.11 111.45 17.06
C ILE A 48 -5.63 110.20 17.77
N ALA A 49 -6.07 110.31 19.02
CA ALA A 49 -6.58 109.17 19.78
C ALA A 49 -7.79 108.50 19.08
N ARG A 50 -8.70 109.27 18.48
CA ARG A 50 -9.84 108.72 17.72
C ARG A 50 -9.40 107.92 16.50
N GLU A 51 -8.43 108.45 15.76
CA GLU A 51 -7.92 107.80 14.55
C GLU A 51 -7.22 106.48 14.90
N VAL A 52 -6.37 106.50 15.93
CA VAL A 52 -5.64 105.31 16.39
C VAL A 52 -6.58 104.25 16.94
N ILE A 53 -7.56 104.64 17.77
CA ILE A 53 -8.53 103.68 18.33
C ILE A 53 -9.39 103.06 17.23
N ALA A 54 -9.74 103.81 16.18
CA ALA A 54 -10.44 103.24 15.03
C ALA A 54 -9.60 102.17 14.31
N GLY A 55 -8.28 102.36 14.22
CA GLY A 55 -7.35 101.35 13.72
C GLY A 55 -7.32 100.10 14.61
N LEU A 56 -7.14 100.27 15.93
CA LEU A 56 -7.12 99.16 16.88
C LEU A 56 -8.39 98.29 16.81
N LEU A 57 -9.56 98.92 16.69
CA LEU A 57 -10.84 98.21 16.61
C LEU A 57 -10.98 97.36 15.34
N ALA A 58 -10.34 97.76 14.23
CA ALA A 58 -10.33 96.97 13.00
C ALA A 58 -9.60 95.63 13.21
N ASP A 59 -8.50 95.65 13.95
CA ASP A 59 -7.61 94.50 14.12
C ASP A 59 -7.87 93.69 15.40
N PHE A 60 -8.77 94.14 16.28
CA PHE A 60 -9.15 93.38 17.47
C PHE A 60 -9.70 91.98 17.11
N PRO A 61 -9.65 90.95 17.98
CA PRO A 61 -10.24 89.63 17.70
C PRO A 61 -11.77 89.60 17.83
N ALA A 62 -12.47 88.86 16.95
CA ALA A 62 -13.96 88.92 16.84
C ALA A 62 -14.67 88.07 17.90
N ASP A 63 -13.93 87.20 18.55
CA ASP A 63 -14.35 86.28 19.58
C ASP A 63 -14.14 86.82 21.00
N GLN A 64 -13.62 88.04 21.16
CA GLN A 64 -13.43 88.70 22.45
C GLN A 64 -14.50 89.76 22.73
N ASN A 65 -14.93 89.85 23.99
CA ASN A 65 -15.90 90.85 24.42
C ASN A 65 -15.19 92.19 24.64
N LEU A 66 -15.65 93.27 23.99
CA LEU A 66 -15.07 94.60 24.11
C LEU A 66 -16.09 95.64 24.56
N GLY A 67 -15.73 96.48 25.53
CA GLY A 67 -16.53 97.62 25.99
C GLY A 67 -15.74 98.94 25.97
N LEU A 68 -16.45 100.05 26.22
CA LEU A 68 -15.88 101.40 26.25
C LEU A 68 -16.39 102.18 27.46
N THR A 69 -15.44 102.67 28.26
CA THR A 69 -15.66 103.64 29.33
C THR A 69 -14.92 104.92 29.01
N VAL A 70 -15.54 106.07 29.26
CA VAL A 70 -14.97 107.40 28.96
C VAL A 70 -15.17 108.30 30.16
N TYR A 71 -14.16 109.09 30.49
CA TYR A 71 -14.27 110.11 31.54
C TYR A 71 -14.00 111.52 31.02
N GLY A 72 -14.59 112.51 31.68
CA GLY A 72 -14.39 113.94 31.41
C GLY A 72 -15.10 114.48 30.16
N HIS A 73 -16.05 113.77 29.55
CA HIS A 73 -16.60 114.15 28.25
C HIS A 73 -17.91 114.97 28.29
N ARG A 74 -18.55 115.17 29.45
CA ARG A 74 -19.89 115.80 29.54
C ARG A 74 -19.88 117.09 30.35
N THR A 75 -19.29 117.08 31.53
CA THR A 75 -19.39 118.18 32.51
C THR A 75 -18.02 118.71 32.89
N ARG A 76 -17.85 120.04 32.86
CA ARG A 76 -16.56 120.68 33.15
C ARG A 76 -16.32 120.78 34.66
N GLY A 77 -15.21 120.23 35.14
CA GLY A 77 -14.73 120.41 36.52
C GLY A 77 -15.30 119.43 37.56
N GLU A 78 -16.00 118.37 37.14
CA GLU A 78 -16.54 117.35 38.05
C GLU A 78 -15.78 116.02 37.92
N CYS A 79 -15.33 115.49 39.05
CA CYS A 79 -14.62 114.21 39.14
C CYS A 79 -15.52 112.97 39.01
N THR A 80 -16.83 113.14 39.13
CA THR A 80 -17.80 112.05 38.97
C THR A 80 -18.21 111.82 37.52
N ASP A 81 -17.63 112.55 36.55
CA ASP A 81 -17.97 112.43 35.13
C ASP A 81 -17.28 111.23 34.46
N ILE A 82 -17.72 110.03 34.83
CA ILE A 82 -17.32 108.74 34.25
C ILE A 82 -18.57 108.05 33.70
N GLU A 83 -18.49 107.51 32.49
CA GLU A 83 -19.60 106.78 31.87
C GLU A 83 -19.08 105.58 31.06
N THR A 84 -19.62 104.40 31.35
CA THR A 84 -19.51 103.24 30.47
C THR A 84 -20.54 103.39 29.35
N ILE A 85 -20.09 103.93 28.22
CA ILE A 85 -20.96 104.21 27.07
C ILE A 85 -21.40 102.89 26.42
N ILE A 86 -20.52 101.88 26.42
CA ILE A 86 -20.77 100.57 25.83
C ILE A 86 -20.30 99.49 26.79
N ALA A 87 -21.24 98.64 27.21
CA ALA A 87 -20.94 97.49 28.06
C ALA A 87 -20.17 96.41 27.26
N PRO A 88 -19.30 95.61 27.93
CA PRO A 88 -18.53 94.56 27.26
C PRO A 88 -19.41 93.54 26.53
N GLY A 89 -19.05 93.23 25.29
CA GLY A 89 -19.77 92.25 24.46
C GLY A 89 -19.13 92.06 23.10
N LEU A 90 -19.60 91.03 22.39
CA LEU A 90 -19.16 90.74 21.02
C LEU A 90 -19.69 91.80 20.04
N ASP A 91 -18.98 91.97 18.93
CA ASP A 91 -19.38 92.83 17.80
C ASP A 91 -19.56 94.32 18.14
N ASN A 92 -19.04 94.79 19.27
CA ASN A 92 -19.20 96.18 19.72
C ASN A 92 -18.31 97.19 18.99
N ARG A 93 -17.41 96.76 18.10
CA ARG A 93 -16.38 97.60 17.47
C ARG A 93 -16.93 98.83 16.76
N ASP A 94 -17.93 98.63 15.89
CA ASP A 94 -18.52 99.73 15.12
C ASP A 94 -19.22 100.75 16.03
N ALA A 95 -19.90 100.25 17.08
CA ALA A 95 -20.56 101.10 18.05
C ALA A 95 -19.54 101.90 18.88
N ILE A 96 -18.42 101.28 19.28
CA ILE A 96 -17.32 101.94 19.99
C ILE A 96 -16.66 102.99 19.09
N ALA A 97 -16.35 102.68 17.84
CA ALA A 97 -15.77 103.64 16.90
C ALA A 97 -16.68 104.87 16.69
N ALA A 98 -18.00 104.65 16.59
CA ALA A 98 -18.97 105.73 16.48
C ALA A 98 -19.04 106.59 17.76
N ALA A 99 -19.05 105.94 18.94
CA ALA A 99 -19.05 106.63 20.23
C ALA A 99 -17.80 107.50 20.40
N VAL A 100 -16.61 106.94 20.15
CA VAL A 100 -15.32 107.63 20.29
C VAL A 100 -15.24 108.89 19.41
N ASN A 101 -15.76 108.82 18.18
CA ASN A 101 -15.80 109.96 17.26
C ASN A 101 -16.74 111.10 17.70
N ALA A 102 -17.72 110.82 18.57
CA ALA A 102 -18.66 111.82 19.07
C ALA A 102 -18.19 112.54 20.36
N ILE A 103 -17.17 112.02 21.05
CA ILE A 103 -16.70 112.51 22.36
C ILE A 103 -16.11 113.92 22.30
N ASN A 104 -16.59 114.85 23.11
CA ASN A 104 -16.04 116.21 23.16
C ASN A 104 -15.32 116.46 24.50
N PRO A 105 -13.98 116.62 24.53
CA PRO A 105 -13.26 116.73 25.79
C PRO A 105 -13.59 118.00 26.59
N ARG A 106 -13.91 117.87 27.89
CA ARG A 106 -14.45 118.99 28.70
C ARG A 106 -14.07 119.00 30.19
N GLY A 107 -13.81 117.85 30.78
CA GLY A 107 -13.83 117.60 32.23
C GLY A 107 -12.45 117.45 32.89
N MET A 108 -12.46 116.94 34.12
CA MET A 108 -11.28 116.56 34.91
C MET A 108 -10.87 115.10 34.62
N THR A 109 -9.79 114.62 35.25
CA THR A 109 -9.15 113.32 34.97
C THR A 109 -9.29 112.36 36.16
N PRO A 110 -10.49 111.78 36.43
CA PRO A 110 -10.72 110.79 37.48
C PRO A 110 -10.30 109.37 37.02
N MET A 111 -9.02 109.21 36.73
CA MET A 111 -8.41 108.00 36.17
C MET A 111 -8.69 106.76 37.04
N THR A 112 -8.46 106.86 38.33
CA THR A 112 -8.57 105.80 39.33
C THR A 112 -10.00 105.25 39.38
N ASP A 113 -10.96 106.14 39.56
CA ASP A 113 -12.38 105.78 39.66
C ASP A 113 -12.91 105.25 38.32
N SER A 114 -12.34 105.70 37.19
CA SER A 114 -12.72 105.19 35.86
C SER A 114 -12.29 103.75 35.61
N VAL A 115 -11.12 103.36 36.14
CA VAL A 115 -10.61 101.99 36.06
C VAL A 115 -11.39 101.07 36.99
N ILE A 116 -11.77 101.55 38.18
CA ILE A 116 -12.69 100.82 39.07
C ILE A 116 -14.04 100.60 38.37
N ALA A 117 -14.63 101.64 37.77
CA ALA A 117 -15.90 101.52 37.06
C ALA A 117 -15.83 100.54 35.88
N ALA A 118 -14.71 100.53 35.15
CA ALA A 118 -14.47 99.55 34.09
C ALA A 118 -14.32 98.12 34.64
N ALA A 119 -13.57 97.93 35.72
CA ALA A 119 -13.43 96.64 36.38
C ALA A 119 -14.79 96.09 36.86
N GLU A 120 -15.61 96.93 37.49
CA GLU A 120 -16.97 96.56 37.91
C GLU A 120 -17.87 96.19 36.72
N ALA A 121 -17.82 96.95 35.64
CA ALA A 121 -18.57 96.65 34.42
C ALA A 121 -18.16 95.32 33.77
N LEU A 122 -16.90 94.92 33.94
CA LEU A 122 -16.36 93.62 33.52
C LEU A 122 -16.69 92.47 34.47
N ARG A 123 -17.27 92.76 35.64
CA ARG A 123 -17.48 91.77 36.72
C ARG A 123 -16.18 91.05 37.09
N PHE A 124 -15.12 91.82 37.26
CA PHE A 124 -13.73 91.35 37.45
C PHE A 124 -13.51 90.32 38.58
N THR A 125 -14.43 90.19 39.54
CA THR A 125 -14.36 89.18 40.61
C THR A 125 -14.95 87.82 40.23
N GLU A 126 -15.61 87.72 39.07
CA GLU A 126 -16.26 86.50 38.59
C GLU A 126 -15.62 85.95 37.31
N GLN A 127 -14.97 86.81 36.52
CA GLN A 127 -14.36 86.44 35.23
C GLN A 127 -13.06 87.22 35.04
N LYS A 128 -12.13 86.62 34.28
CA LYS A 128 -10.91 87.31 33.82
C LYS A 128 -11.26 88.59 33.09
N ALA A 129 -10.62 89.68 33.45
CA ALA A 129 -11.02 91.02 33.04
C ALA A 129 -9.81 91.89 32.74
N THR A 130 -9.75 92.41 31.51
CA THR A 130 -8.67 93.28 31.07
C THR A 130 -9.17 94.70 30.85
N VAL A 131 -8.44 95.68 31.39
CA VAL A 131 -8.70 97.11 31.15
C VAL A 131 -7.53 97.69 30.38
N ILE A 132 -7.80 98.45 29.33
CA ILE A 132 -6.80 99.22 28.60
C ILE A 132 -7.12 100.69 28.81
N LEU A 133 -6.29 101.41 29.55
CA LEU A 133 -6.46 102.83 29.84
C LEU A 133 -5.57 103.66 28.90
N VAL A 134 -6.15 104.68 28.25
CA VAL A 134 -5.40 105.69 27.48
C VAL A 134 -5.63 107.06 28.11
N SER A 135 -4.55 107.70 28.58
CA SER A 135 -4.61 108.95 29.33
C SER A 135 -3.47 109.92 28.98
N ASP A 136 -3.75 111.23 28.92
CA ASP A 136 -2.75 112.26 28.59
C ASP A 136 -2.32 113.13 29.79
N GLY A 137 -2.91 112.89 30.96
CA GLY A 137 -2.73 113.75 32.13
C GLY A 137 -2.55 113.01 33.45
N ILE A 138 -2.19 113.80 34.46
CA ILE A 138 -2.12 113.39 35.87
C ILE A 138 -3.53 113.15 36.44
N GLU A 139 -3.66 112.18 37.36
CA GLU A 139 -4.88 112.03 38.16
C GLU A 139 -5.10 113.32 38.98
N THR A 140 -6.29 113.91 38.87
CA THR A 140 -6.62 115.21 39.51
C THR A 140 -7.72 115.11 40.57
N CYS A 141 -8.33 113.94 40.73
CA CYS A 141 -9.53 113.73 41.52
C CYS A 141 -9.31 112.83 42.73
N ASN A 142 -8.45 111.82 42.61
CA ASN A 142 -8.10 110.89 43.69
C ASN A 142 -6.61 111.01 44.08
N PRO A 143 -6.25 111.10 45.37
CA PRO A 143 -4.85 111.29 45.77
C PRO A 143 -3.91 110.08 45.56
N ASP A 144 -4.40 108.85 45.38
CA ASP A 144 -3.54 107.65 45.26
C ASP A 144 -4.08 106.57 44.29
N PRO A 145 -3.70 106.61 43.00
CA PRO A 145 -4.10 105.61 42.01
C PRO A 145 -3.55 104.20 42.27
N CYS A 146 -2.34 104.11 42.83
CA CYS A 146 -1.65 102.85 43.09
C CYS A 146 -2.40 101.99 44.12
N ALA A 147 -2.87 102.63 45.19
CA ALA A 147 -3.59 101.94 46.25
C ALA A 147 -4.89 101.30 45.73
N ALA A 148 -5.56 101.93 44.77
CA ALA A 148 -6.76 101.37 44.15
C ALA A 148 -6.44 100.19 43.22
N ALA A 149 -5.39 100.27 42.40
CA ALA A 149 -4.97 99.17 41.53
C ALA A 149 -4.67 97.90 42.32
N ARG A 150 -3.94 98.00 43.43
CA ARG A 150 -3.66 96.84 44.29
C ARG A 150 -4.92 96.18 44.85
N VAL A 151 -5.91 97.00 45.24
CA VAL A 151 -7.19 96.48 45.74
C VAL A 151 -7.98 95.77 44.64
N LEU A 152 -7.93 96.27 43.40
CA LEU A 152 -8.59 95.61 42.26
C LEU A 152 -7.91 94.29 41.91
N GLU A 153 -6.59 94.24 41.92
CA GLU A 153 -5.83 93.01 41.68
C GLU A 153 -6.12 91.94 42.75
N GLU A 154 -6.05 92.30 44.03
CA GLU A 154 -6.32 91.38 45.14
C GLU A 154 -7.76 90.84 45.17
N ALA A 155 -8.71 91.61 44.64
CA ALA A 155 -10.13 91.24 44.63
C ALA A 155 -10.57 90.51 43.35
N GLY A 156 -9.85 90.64 42.24
CA GLY A 156 -10.21 90.12 40.93
C GLY A 156 -9.82 88.65 40.70
N ILE A 157 -10.46 88.01 39.73
CA ILE A 157 -9.98 86.76 39.13
C ILE A 157 -9.13 87.17 37.92
N ASP A 158 -7.81 87.32 38.10
CA ASP A 158 -6.87 87.65 37.01
C ASP A 158 -7.28 88.95 36.29
N PHE A 159 -7.39 90.02 37.09
CA PHE A 159 -7.64 91.35 36.57
C PHE A 159 -6.33 91.93 36.02
N THR A 160 -6.37 92.67 34.93
CA THR A 160 -5.15 93.28 34.39
C THR A 160 -5.47 94.65 33.82
N ALA A 161 -4.76 95.69 34.26
CA ALA A 161 -4.90 97.04 33.71
C ALA A 161 -3.65 97.43 32.91
N HIS A 162 -3.74 97.41 31.59
CA HIS A 162 -2.75 98.02 30.72
C HIS A 162 -2.97 99.54 30.69
N VAL A 163 -1.88 100.31 30.71
CA VAL A 163 -1.94 101.77 30.75
C VAL A 163 -1.04 102.36 29.68
N VAL A 164 -1.63 103.22 28.85
CA VAL A 164 -0.95 103.96 27.78
C VAL A 164 -0.97 105.45 28.10
N GLY A 165 0.19 106.00 28.45
CA GLY A 165 0.37 107.44 28.67
C GLY A 165 0.61 108.17 27.34
N PHE A 166 -0.31 109.02 26.92
CA PHE A 166 -0.25 109.71 25.62
C PHE A 166 0.22 111.17 25.74
N ASP A 167 1.42 111.45 25.22
CA ASP A 167 2.11 112.74 25.31
C ASP A 167 2.14 113.30 26.74
N VAL A 168 2.62 112.45 27.65
CA VAL A 168 2.77 112.76 29.07
C VAL A 168 4.25 112.95 29.36
N THR A 169 4.62 114.14 29.84
CA THR A 169 6.01 114.49 30.18
C THR A 169 6.21 114.76 31.67
N GLU A 170 5.12 114.85 32.43
CA GLU A 170 5.16 115.07 33.88
C GLU A 170 5.54 113.79 34.62
N ALA A 171 6.64 113.83 35.38
CA ALA A 171 7.17 112.66 36.09
C ALA A 171 6.20 112.10 37.16
N GLU A 172 5.32 112.92 37.72
CA GLU A 172 4.28 112.47 38.65
C GLU A 172 3.20 111.65 37.93
N ALA A 173 2.69 112.16 36.81
CA ALA A 173 1.68 111.49 36.00
C ALA A 173 2.19 110.13 35.46
N LEU A 174 3.41 110.11 34.93
CA LEU A 174 4.04 108.87 34.45
C LEU A 174 4.17 107.83 35.55
N ARG A 175 4.57 108.23 36.76
CA ARG A 175 4.71 107.29 37.88
C ARG A 175 3.35 106.74 38.34
N GLN A 176 2.33 107.59 38.41
CA GLN A 176 0.98 107.17 38.80
C GLN A 176 0.40 106.15 37.80
N MET A 177 0.55 106.43 36.50
CA MET A 177 0.09 105.53 35.44
C MET A 177 0.89 104.22 35.38
N GLN A 178 2.22 104.30 35.51
CA GLN A 178 3.06 103.12 35.55
C GLN A 178 2.70 102.20 36.72
N CYS A 179 2.54 102.79 37.90
CA CYS A 179 2.20 102.06 39.10
C CYS A 179 0.85 101.35 38.97
N LEU A 180 -0.14 101.97 38.32
CA LEU A 180 -1.45 101.37 38.08
C LEU A 180 -1.34 100.08 37.24
N ALA A 181 -0.47 100.09 36.22
CA ALA A 181 -0.22 98.91 35.41
C ALA A 181 0.59 97.84 36.16
N ASP A 182 1.70 98.24 36.78
CA ASP A 182 2.62 97.33 37.48
C ASP A 182 1.90 96.57 38.63
N GLU A 183 1.01 97.25 39.37
CA GLU A 183 0.27 96.64 40.49
C GLU A 183 -0.81 95.64 40.05
N THR A 184 -1.21 95.64 38.77
CA THR A 184 -2.19 94.71 38.19
C THR A 184 -1.58 93.74 37.17
N GLY A 185 -0.23 93.67 37.12
CA GLY A 185 0.47 92.84 36.14
C GLY A 185 0.35 93.30 34.68
N GLY A 186 -0.20 94.49 34.45
CA GLY A 186 -0.40 95.07 33.13
C GLY A 186 0.85 95.76 32.58
N LEU A 187 0.79 96.07 31.29
CA LEU A 187 1.86 96.79 30.59
C LEU A 187 1.64 98.30 30.70
N PHE A 188 2.69 99.03 31.12
CA PHE A 188 2.75 100.48 30.99
C PHE A 188 3.55 100.88 29.76
N LEU A 189 2.92 101.57 28.83
CA LEU A 189 3.56 102.09 27.62
C LEU A 189 3.32 103.60 27.51
N THR A 190 4.27 104.31 26.93
CA THR A 190 4.14 105.74 26.64
C THR A 190 4.17 105.96 25.14
N ALA A 191 3.36 106.89 24.66
CA ALA A 191 3.32 107.26 23.25
C ALA A 191 3.40 108.77 23.10
N SER A 192 4.33 109.27 22.29
CA SER A 192 4.52 110.71 22.09
C SER A 192 3.85 111.24 20.82
N ASN A 193 3.35 110.36 19.95
CA ASN A 193 2.73 110.68 18.67
C ASN A 193 1.75 109.56 18.23
N ALA A 194 1.10 109.72 17.08
CA ALA A 194 0.09 108.80 16.57
C ALA A 194 0.62 107.37 16.34
N ASP A 195 1.78 107.22 15.69
CA ASP A 195 2.34 105.91 15.34
C ASP A 195 2.79 105.13 16.58
N GLU A 196 3.39 105.83 17.55
CA GLU A 196 3.73 105.26 18.86
C GLU A 196 2.47 104.85 19.64
N LEU A 197 1.39 105.65 19.56
CA LEU A 197 0.13 105.32 20.21
C LEU A 197 -0.52 104.09 19.58
N THR A 198 -0.47 103.96 18.25
CA THR A 198 -0.92 102.75 17.53
C THR A 198 -0.12 101.54 17.98
N SER A 199 1.21 101.63 17.95
CA SER A 199 2.10 100.53 18.33
C SER A 199 1.94 100.12 19.79
N ALA A 200 1.71 101.08 20.69
CA ALA A 200 1.47 100.81 22.10
C ALA A 200 0.13 100.10 22.30
N LEU A 201 -0.93 100.56 21.62
CA LEU A 201 -2.25 99.96 21.70
C LEU A 201 -2.31 98.55 21.09
N GLU A 202 -1.61 98.31 19.99
CA GLU A 202 -1.45 96.96 19.41
C GLU A 202 -0.74 96.00 20.38
N GLN A 203 0.30 96.46 21.06
CA GLN A 203 1.06 95.63 22.01
C GLN A 203 0.24 95.22 23.24
N VAL A 204 -0.57 96.13 23.78
CA VAL A 204 -1.42 95.82 24.95
C VAL A 204 -2.70 95.08 24.59
N ALA A 205 -3.08 95.06 23.31
CA ALA A 205 -4.20 94.27 22.80
C ALA A 205 -3.80 92.86 22.34
N ALA A 206 -2.49 92.57 22.25
CA ALA A 206 -1.98 91.26 21.87
C ALA A 206 -2.16 90.23 23.00
N ALA A 207 -2.79 89.09 22.70
CA ALA A 207 -2.98 88.00 23.66
C ALA A 207 -1.65 87.35 24.09
N GLU A 208 -1.54 86.96 25.36
CA GLU A 208 -0.34 86.35 25.97
C GLU A 208 0.05 85.01 25.28
N PRO A 209 1.35 84.70 25.04
CA PRO A 209 1.77 83.47 24.36
C PRO A 209 1.72 82.22 25.25
N ALA A 210 1.20 81.11 24.73
CA ALA A 210 1.16 79.81 25.42
C ALA A 210 2.56 79.13 25.50
N LEU A 211 2.81 78.32 26.54
CA LEU A 211 4.06 77.54 26.73
C LEU A 211 3.94 76.12 26.13
N PRO A 212 5.06 75.48 25.69
CA PRO A 212 5.06 74.11 25.16
C PRO A 212 5.24 73.04 26.25
N PHE A 213 4.85 71.79 25.95
CA PHE A 213 4.92 70.58 26.78
C PHE A 213 5.94 69.57 26.22
N GLN A 214 6.62 68.80 27.08
CA GLN A 214 7.63 67.82 26.66
C GLN A 214 6.98 66.49 26.28
N ILE A 215 7.13 66.08 25.01
CA ILE A 215 6.57 64.83 24.48
C ILE A 215 7.67 63.81 24.19
N THR A 216 7.56 62.64 24.81
CA THR A 216 8.50 61.51 24.62
C THR A 216 7.90 60.45 23.70
N HIS A 217 8.52 60.17 22.56
CA HIS A 217 8.10 59.14 21.62
C HIS A 217 8.92 57.86 21.84
N ARG A 218 8.25 56.70 21.86
CA ARG A 218 8.87 55.38 22.05
C ARG A 218 8.39 54.36 21.02
N ALA A 219 9.30 53.54 20.49
CA ALA A 219 9.00 52.48 19.54
C ALA A 219 9.23 51.06 20.08
N TYR A 220 8.32 50.15 19.74
CA TYR A 220 8.37 48.75 20.16
C TYR A 220 8.09 47.80 19.00
N LEU A 221 8.56 46.54 19.08
CA LEU A 221 8.34 45.52 18.06
C LEU A 221 7.36 44.43 18.53
N GLY A 222 6.21 44.30 17.87
CA GLY A 222 5.17 43.31 18.14
C GLY A 222 4.30 43.62 19.35
N ASP A 223 4.92 43.88 20.50
CA ASP A 223 4.27 44.32 21.73
C ASP A 223 5.21 45.21 22.57
N THR A 224 4.69 45.82 23.64
CA THR A 224 5.43 46.73 24.52
C THR A 224 6.53 46.08 25.37
N SER A 225 6.80 44.77 25.21
CA SER A 225 7.88 44.06 25.92
C SER A 225 9.18 44.00 25.13
N ASN A 226 9.15 44.37 23.84
CA ASN A 226 10.30 44.31 22.94
C ASN A 226 10.69 45.72 22.47
N GLU A 227 11.45 46.42 23.30
CA GLU A 227 12.00 47.75 22.98
C GLU A 227 12.96 47.68 21.80
N ILE A 228 12.85 48.66 20.89
CA ILE A 228 13.78 48.81 19.78
C ILE A 228 14.98 49.62 20.27
N THR A 229 16.17 49.01 20.30
CA THR A 229 17.42 49.69 20.72
C THR A 229 18.22 50.24 19.53
N ALA A 230 17.64 50.28 18.33
CA ALA A 230 18.28 50.72 17.09
C ALA A 230 17.68 52.04 16.62
N ASP A 231 18.39 52.76 15.74
CA ASP A 231 17.96 54.08 15.25
C ASP A 231 16.59 54.01 14.54
N VAL A 232 15.60 54.68 15.13
CA VAL A 232 14.28 54.95 14.54
C VAL A 232 14.27 56.38 14.00
N LEU A 233 13.74 56.57 12.79
CA LEU A 233 13.46 57.89 12.23
C LEU A 233 12.02 58.28 12.54
N TRP A 234 11.80 59.53 12.93
CA TRP A 234 10.49 60.06 13.28
C TRP A 234 10.16 61.29 12.44
N ASP A 235 8.95 61.29 11.88
CA ASP A 235 8.32 62.43 11.23
C ASP A 235 7.08 62.83 12.02
N LEU A 236 7.03 64.09 12.44
CA LEU A 236 5.91 64.70 13.14
C LEU A 236 5.16 65.65 12.21
N SER A 237 3.84 65.56 12.23
CA SER A 237 2.95 66.56 11.62
C SER A 237 2.02 67.15 12.67
N PHE A 238 1.69 68.42 12.49
CA PHE A 238 0.73 69.18 13.30
C PHE A 238 -0.40 69.64 12.39
N ASP A 239 -1.65 69.35 12.72
CA ASP A 239 -2.81 69.63 11.85
C ASP A 239 -2.63 69.14 10.40
N ASN A 240 -2.02 67.97 10.22
CA ASN A 240 -1.67 67.37 8.93
C ASN A 240 -0.66 68.16 8.08
N VAL A 241 0.07 69.11 8.68
CA VAL A 241 1.19 69.80 8.06
C VAL A 241 2.48 69.30 8.69
N ALA A 242 3.48 68.97 7.87
CA ALA A 242 4.79 68.52 8.35
C ALA A 242 5.39 69.57 9.30
N TYR A 243 5.65 69.16 10.54
CA TYR A 243 6.14 70.03 11.60
C TYR A 243 7.64 69.82 11.81
N ASN A 244 8.09 68.56 11.96
CA ASN A 244 9.50 68.18 12.02
C ASN A 244 9.70 66.82 11.36
N THR A 245 10.74 66.65 10.55
CA THR A 245 11.01 65.41 9.82
C THR A 245 12.43 64.90 10.05
N ASP A 246 12.66 63.62 9.77
CA ASP A 246 13.95 62.92 9.84
C ASP A 246 14.62 62.94 11.23
N MET A 247 13.83 63.05 12.30
CA MET A 247 14.37 63.07 13.66
C MET A 247 14.82 61.68 14.09
N ARG A 248 16.03 61.57 14.64
CA ARG A 248 16.63 60.27 15.03
C ARG A 248 16.61 60.07 16.53
N GLY A 249 16.15 58.89 16.95
CA GLY A 249 16.31 58.42 18.33
C GLY A 249 15.13 57.61 18.82
N ASP A 250 15.36 56.74 19.80
CA ASP A 250 14.30 56.06 20.55
C ASP A 250 14.77 55.85 22.01
N PRO A 251 14.21 56.57 23.01
CA PRO A 251 13.11 57.52 22.88
C PRO A 251 13.52 58.84 22.20
N LEU A 252 12.60 59.45 21.45
CA LEU A 252 12.72 60.82 20.94
C LEU A 252 11.95 61.78 21.85
N VAL A 253 12.62 62.78 22.41
CA VAL A 253 11.99 63.80 23.28
C VAL A 253 11.95 65.15 22.55
N ILE A 254 10.78 65.79 22.49
CA ILE A 254 10.58 67.08 21.81
C ILE A 254 9.50 67.93 22.51
N ASP A 255 9.69 69.24 22.53
CA ASP A 255 8.72 70.19 23.11
C ASP A 255 7.66 70.59 22.06
N LEU A 256 6.38 70.36 22.34
CA LEU A 256 5.23 70.61 21.46
C LEU A 256 4.17 71.47 22.17
N PHE A 257 3.48 72.34 21.45
CA PHE A 257 2.37 73.12 22.00
C PHE A 257 1.08 72.29 22.03
N ALA A 258 0.04 72.81 22.67
CA ALA A 258 -1.27 72.15 22.65
C ALA A 258 -1.81 72.04 21.21
N GLY A 259 -2.32 70.85 20.85
CA GLY A 259 -3.03 70.59 19.60
C GLY A 259 -2.82 69.17 19.06
N ASP A 260 -3.33 68.91 17.85
CA ASP A 260 -3.38 67.58 17.28
C ASP A 260 -2.14 67.27 16.42
N TYR A 261 -1.45 66.19 16.78
CA TYR A 261 -0.22 65.73 16.13
C TYR A 261 -0.38 64.31 15.58
N SER A 262 0.41 64.01 14.55
CA SER A 262 0.64 62.64 14.09
C SER A 262 2.14 62.36 14.05
N ALA A 263 2.56 61.24 14.65
CA ALA A 263 3.93 60.76 14.64
C ALA A 263 4.05 59.52 13.77
N THR A 264 4.90 59.58 12.75
CA THR A 264 5.28 58.44 11.91
C THR A 264 6.70 58.00 12.26
N ALA A 265 6.84 56.76 12.71
CA ALA A 265 8.12 56.13 13.02
C ALA A 265 8.52 55.17 11.91
N TYR A 266 9.76 55.25 11.44
CA TYR A 266 10.36 54.33 10.47
C TYR A 266 11.46 53.51 11.13
N TYR A 267 11.26 52.20 11.21
CA TYR A 267 12.26 51.27 11.73
C TYR A 267 13.25 50.86 10.64
N LEU A 268 14.42 51.48 10.64
CA LEU A 268 15.43 51.37 9.58
C LEU A 268 15.87 49.94 9.24
N ILE A 269 15.94 49.04 10.23
CA ILE A 269 16.39 47.65 10.02
C ILE A 269 15.28 46.76 9.47
N GLY A 270 14.04 46.99 9.89
CA GLY A 270 12.88 46.21 9.44
C GLY A 270 12.26 46.73 8.14
N GLU A 271 12.66 47.92 7.68
CA GLU A 271 12.06 48.64 6.54
C GLU A 271 10.53 48.74 6.65
N VAL A 272 10.04 49.00 7.86
CA VAL A 272 8.61 49.16 8.15
C VAL A 272 8.36 50.50 8.83
N GLU A 273 7.21 51.09 8.50
CA GLU A 273 6.72 52.32 9.12
C GLU A 273 5.44 52.06 9.91
N ALA A 274 5.23 52.85 10.96
CA ALA A 274 4.02 52.85 11.74
C ALA A 274 3.73 54.28 12.24
N SER A 275 2.47 54.67 12.19
CA SER A 275 2.03 56.02 12.57
C SER A 275 1.01 55.97 13.70
N VAL A 276 1.00 57.01 14.52
CA VAL A 276 0.02 57.22 15.59
C VAL A 276 -0.38 58.69 15.65
N ASP A 277 -1.69 58.92 15.73
CA ASP A 277 -2.25 60.25 15.99
C ASP A 277 -2.43 60.44 17.50
N TYR A 278 -2.09 61.62 18.01
CA TYR A 278 -2.23 61.98 19.42
C TYR A 278 -2.45 63.48 19.60
N THR A 279 -3.18 63.84 20.64
CA THR A 279 -3.44 65.24 21.01
C THR A 279 -2.56 65.61 22.19
N VAL A 280 -1.87 66.74 22.09
CA VAL A 280 -1.18 67.37 23.22
C VAL A 280 -2.15 68.37 23.84
N ASP A 281 -2.58 68.13 25.06
CA ASP A 281 -3.50 69.03 25.77
C ASP A 281 -2.68 70.02 26.62
N ASP A 282 -2.52 69.73 27.92
CA ASP A 282 -1.93 70.63 28.92
C ASP A 282 -0.86 69.98 29.82
N ALA A 283 -0.26 68.87 29.39
CA ALA A 283 0.75 68.15 30.18
C ALA A 283 1.79 67.40 29.32
N ASP A 284 2.95 67.12 29.91
CA ASP A 284 3.96 66.21 29.35
C ASP A 284 3.38 64.79 29.17
N MET A 285 3.68 64.13 28.05
CA MET A 285 3.18 62.78 27.78
C MET A 285 4.18 61.89 27.02
N THR A 286 3.92 60.57 27.04
CA THR A 286 4.66 59.59 26.23
C THR A 286 3.77 59.00 25.14
N VAL A 287 4.24 59.07 23.90
CA VAL A 287 3.58 58.54 22.70
C VAL A 287 4.26 57.23 22.32
N THR A 288 3.49 56.15 22.16
CA THR A 288 4.03 54.82 21.86
C THR A 288 3.61 54.37 20.47
N VAL A 289 4.58 53.90 19.67
CA VAL A 289 4.37 53.28 18.35
C VAL A 289 4.81 51.82 18.40
N ILE A 290 3.95 50.90 17.95
CA ILE A 290 4.26 49.46 17.94
C ILE A 290 4.30 48.97 16.49
N PHE A 291 5.46 48.49 16.04
CA PHE A 291 5.64 47.87 14.74
C PHE A 291 5.11 46.42 14.73
N PRO A 292 4.53 45.93 13.64
CA PRO A 292 4.16 44.51 13.52
C PRO A 292 5.41 43.60 13.53
N LYS A 293 5.31 42.41 14.13
CA LYS A 293 6.41 41.44 14.19
C LYS A 293 6.77 40.93 12.78
N PRO A 294 8.05 40.92 12.36
CA PRO A 294 8.44 40.42 11.03
C PRO A 294 8.14 38.92 10.89
N GLU A 295 7.58 38.53 9.74
CA GLU A 295 7.31 37.13 9.41
C GLU A 295 8.62 36.33 9.24
N PRO A 296 8.67 35.05 9.67
CA PRO A 296 9.85 34.23 9.48
C PRO A 296 10.16 34.00 7.99
N ALA A 297 11.46 33.92 7.68
CA ALA A 297 11.95 33.53 6.36
C ALA A 297 11.40 32.14 5.97
N PRO A 298 11.09 31.90 4.68
CA PRO A 298 10.60 30.59 4.26
C PRO A 298 11.66 29.51 4.49
N GLY A 299 11.22 28.33 4.92
CA GLY A 299 12.10 27.18 5.11
C GLY A 299 12.40 26.45 3.79
N PRO A 300 13.36 25.50 3.78
CA PRO A 300 13.72 24.75 2.57
C PRO A 300 12.52 23.96 2.01
N MET A 301 12.42 23.90 0.69
CA MET A 301 11.41 23.13 -0.02
C MET A 301 11.97 21.74 -0.37
N THR A 302 11.36 20.69 0.14
CA THR A 302 11.72 19.30 -0.18
C THR A 302 10.88 18.79 -1.35
N PHE A 303 11.49 18.19 -2.36
CA PHE A 303 10.79 17.57 -3.49
C PHE A 303 10.96 16.06 -3.46
N VAL A 304 9.86 15.32 -3.59
CA VAL A 304 9.83 13.84 -3.62
C VAL A 304 8.89 13.37 -4.71
N ALA A 305 9.25 12.30 -5.43
CA ALA A 305 8.30 11.62 -6.31
C ALA A 305 7.78 10.32 -5.69
N ALA A 306 6.50 10.02 -5.91
CA ALA A 306 5.86 8.78 -5.47
C ALA A 306 5.29 7.98 -6.64
N VAL A 307 5.25 6.64 -6.51
CA VAL A 307 4.75 5.73 -7.55
C VAL A 307 3.24 5.49 -7.36
N GLY A 308 2.38 6.15 -8.12
CA GLY A 308 0.93 6.07 -7.93
C GLY A 308 0.42 6.84 -6.70
N ARG A 309 -0.91 7.05 -6.61
CA ARG A 309 -1.53 8.05 -5.69
C ARG A 309 -1.21 7.85 -4.20
N ASN A 310 -0.81 6.65 -3.78
CA ASN A 310 -0.43 6.29 -2.39
C ASN A 310 0.80 5.34 -2.34
N GLY A 311 1.61 5.26 -3.40
CA GLY A 311 2.73 4.30 -3.41
C GLY A 311 4.00 4.84 -2.75
N PRO A 312 5.03 3.98 -2.62
CA PRO A 312 6.30 4.37 -2.03
C PRO A 312 7.01 5.45 -2.85
N ALA A 313 8.00 6.10 -2.23
CA ALA A 313 8.90 7.00 -2.94
C ALA A 313 9.56 6.26 -4.11
N GLU A 314 9.65 6.94 -5.26
CA GLU A 314 10.30 6.42 -6.46
C GLU A 314 11.79 6.22 -6.19
N THR A 315 12.33 5.09 -6.65
CA THR A 315 13.74 4.71 -6.43
C THR A 315 14.59 4.83 -7.69
N LEU A 316 13.96 4.93 -8.86
CA LEU A 316 14.62 5.12 -10.16
C LEU A 316 15.11 6.57 -10.32
N ASP A 317 16.15 6.78 -11.13
CA ASP A 317 16.71 8.11 -11.39
C ASP A 317 15.66 9.07 -11.96
N LEU A 318 15.60 10.29 -11.41
CA LEU A 318 14.65 11.33 -11.80
C LEU A 318 15.37 12.62 -12.21
N ALA A 319 14.78 13.31 -13.18
CA ALA A 319 15.14 14.66 -13.58
C ALA A 319 14.02 15.63 -13.19
N TRP A 320 14.37 16.70 -12.49
CA TRP A 320 13.43 17.70 -11.98
C TRP A 320 13.68 19.06 -12.60
N THR A 321 12.60 19.83 -12.76
CA THR A 321 12.64 21.22 -13.23
C THR A 321 11.69 22.05 -12.39
N ILE A 322 12.20 23.12 -11.78
CA ILE A 322 11.42 24.11 -11.03
C ILE A 322 11.44 25.43 -11.80
N THR A 323 10.27 25.98 -12.11
CA THR A 323 10.12 27.21 -12.91
C THR A 323 9.36 28.25 -12.11
N SER A 324 9.86 29.49 -12.03
CA SER A 324 9.11 30.60 -11.40
C SER A 324 7.96 31.09 -12.29
N ASP A 325 6.84 31.45 -11.68
CA ASP A 325 5.70 32.02 -12.41
C ASP A 325 6.10 33.39 -12.99
N GLY A 326 6.13 33.49 -14.32
CA GLY A 326 6.72 34.62 -15.07
C GLY A 326 7.93 34.25 -15.94
N GLY A 327 8.42 33.01 -15.86
CA GLY A 327 9.40 32.44 -16.81
C GLY A 327 10.85 32.96 -16.67
N GLY A 328 11.14 33.74 -15.63
CA GLY A 328 12.43 34.41 -15.45
C GLY A 328 13.55 33.55 -14.85
N SER A 329 13.23 32.40 -14.23
CA SER A 329 14.24 31.51 -13.63
C SER A 329 13.79 30.04 -13.65
N GLN A 330 14.65 29.17 -14.18
CA GLN A 330 14.46 27.73 -14.23
C GLN A 330 15.64 27.04 -13.53
N LEU A 331 15.33 26.16 -12.58
CA LEU A 331 16.31 25.36 -11.85
C LEU A 331 16.12 23.88 -12.21
N SER A 332 17.22 23.15 -12.40
CA SER A 332 17.21 21.73 -12.74
C SER A 332 17.93 20.92 -11.69
N PHE A 333 17.34 19.78 -11.29
CA PHE A 333 17.89 18.89 -10.28
C PHE A 333 17.83 17.43 -10.75
N SER A 334 18.67 16.58 -10.18
CA SER A 334 18.68 15.14 -10.43
C SER A 334 18.66 14.37 -9.11
N GLY A 335 17.91 13.27 -9.07
CA GLY A 335 17.81 12.40 -7.90
C GLY A 335 16.38 12.23 -7.37
N ASN A 336 16.22 11.34 -6.40
CA ASN A 336 14.89 10.89 -5.94
C ASN A 336 14.24 11.88 -4.97
N THR A 337 15.06 12.51 -4.13
CA THR A 337 14.68 13.55 -3.18
C THR A 337 15.76 14.63 -3.11
N PHE A 338 15.36 15.90 -3.06
CA PHE A 338 16.28 17.01 -2.83
C PHE A 338 15.58 18.16 -2.09
N ASP A 339 16.38 18.99 -1.40
CA ASP A 339 15.95 20.22 -0.75
C ASP A 339 16.49 21.43 -1.52
N VAL A 340 15.68 22.48 -1.65
CA VAL A 340 16.09 23.75 -2.27
C VAL A 340 15.46 24.94 -1.55
N ASP A 341 16.27 25.97 -1.29
CA ASP A 341 15.78 27.26 -0.81
C ASP A 341 15.24 28.09 -1.97
N LEU A 342 13.95 28.43 -1.92
CA LEU A 342 13.27 29.23 -2.93
C LEU A 342 12.77 30.53 -2.30
N ALA A 343 12.85 31.62 -3.06
CA ALA A 343 12.25 32.89 -2.65
C ALA A 343 10.72 32.74 -2.58
N ARG A 344 10.05 33.66 -1.87
CA ARG A 344 8.59 33.69 -1.85
C ARG A 344 8.06 33.94 -3.27
N GLY A 345 7.05 33.16 -3.67
CA GLY A 345 6.49 33.24 -5.01
C GLY A 345 5.76 31.98 -5.43
N ALA A 346 5.10 32.06 -6.58
CA ALA A 346 4.50 30.91 -7.24
C ALA A 346 5.53 30.24 -8.16
N TYR A 347 5.50 28.90 -8.17
CA TYR A 347 6.41 28.07 -8.94
C TYR A 347 5.67 26.88 -9.53
N GLN A 348 6.24 26.30 -10.59
CA GLN A 348 5.83 25.02 -11.15
C GLN A 348 6.97 24.01 -10.99
N ALA A 349 6.68 22.88 -10.33
CA ALA A 349 7.58 21.74 -10.31
C ALA A 349 7.19 20.75 -11.41
N GLN A 350 8.18 20.20 -12.09
CA GLN A 350 8.04 19.10 -13.03
C GLN A 350 9.09 18.03 -12.73
N VAL A 351 8.68 16.77 -12.77
CA VAL A 351 9.58 15.60 -12.67
C VAL A 351 9.43 14.75 -13.91
N THR A 352 10.54 14.20 -14.38
CA THR A 352 10.63 13.26 -15.51
C THR A 352 11.43 12.04 -15.08
N ARG A 353 10.92 10.85 -15.35
CA ARG A 353 11.65 9.58 -15.21
C ARG A 353 12.31 9.23 -16.56
N PRO A 354 13.64 9.36 -16.72
CA PRO A 354 14.29 9.29 -18.04
C PRO A 354 14.16 7.93 -18.74
N ILE A 355 14.00 6.83 -17.99
CA ILE A 355 13.97 5.46 -18.54
C ILE A 355 12.72 5.17 -19.38
N ASP A 356 11.59 5.82 -19.10
CA ASP A 356 10.32 5.64 -19.82
C ASP A 356 9.66 6.95 -20.25
N GLY A 357 10.26 8.10 -19.92
CA GLY A 357 9.75 9.43 -20.26
C GLY A 357 8.51 9.84 -19.47
N ALA A 358 8.14 9.10 -18.41
CA ALA A 358 6.99 9.46 -17.59
C ALA A 358 7.21 10.81 -16.90
N THR A 359 6.21 11.69 -16.94
CA THR A 359 6.29 13.02 -16.33
C THR A 359 5.14 13.30 -15.38
N ALA A 360 5.38 14.14 -14.38
CA ALA A 360 4.36 14.75 -13.55
C ALA A 360 4.71 16.21 -13.32
N ALA A 361 3.71 17.07 -13.15
CA ALA A 361 3.92 18.48 -12.83
C ALA A 361 2.84 19.00 -11.88
N ALA A 362 3.22 19.91 -10.98
CA ALA A 362 2.30 20.54 -10.05
C ALA A 362 2.73 21.97 -9.73
N PRO A 363 1.80 22.95 -9.67
CA PRO A 363 2.09 24.27 -9.15
C PRO A 363 2.20 24.22 -7.62
N PHE A 364 3.04 25.08 -7.05
CA PHE A 364 3.16 25.29 -5.61
C PHE A 364 3.50 26.75 -5.30
N VAL A 365 3.27 27.19 -4.06
CA VAL A 365 3.54 28.57 -3.62
C VAL A 365 4.40 28.55 -2.38
N VAL A 366 5.49 29.32 -2.38
CA VAL A 366 6.38 29.48 -1.23
C VAL A 366 5.90 30.66 -0.41
N VAL A 367 5.27 30.38 0.75
CA VAL A 367 4.66 31.41 1.63
C VAL A 367 5.04 31.28 3.11
N GLY A 368 5.80 30.26 3.54
CA GLY A 368 6.04 30.00 4.97
C GLY A 368 7.10 28.91 5.26
N PRO A 369 6.98 28.13 6.35
CA PRO A 369 8.01 27.18 6.81
C PRO A 369 8.28 26.07 5.78
N ALA A 370 9.28 25.22 6.03
CA ALA A 370 9.64 24.12 5.14
C ALA A 370 8.42 23.29 4.71
N GLN A 371 8.31 23.01 3.41
CA GLN A 371 7.22 22.23 2.83
C GLN A 371 7.77 21.10 1.98
N THR A 372 7.07 19.97 1.95
CA THR A 372 7.37 18.86 1.04
C THR A 372 6.37 18.86 -0.12
N ILE A 373 6.89 18.94 -1.34
CA ILE A 373 6.14 18.85 -2.59
C ILE A 373 6.28 17.43 -3.12
N THR A 374 5.17 16.70 -3.19
CA THR A 374 5.14 15.33 -3.71
C THR A 374 4.47 15.28 -5.09
N LEU A 375 5.21 14.82 -6.09
CA LEU A 375 4.68 14.58 -7.45
C LEU A 375 4.46 13.08 -7.66
N VAL A 376 3.30 12.70 -8.20
CA VAL A 376 2.95 11.30 -8.42
C VAL A 376 3.24 10.92 -9.87
N LEU A 377 4.21 10.03 -10.08
CA LEU A 377 4.50 9.44 -11.39
C LEU A 377 3.62 8.19 -11.62
N PRO A 378 3.27 7.89 -12.88
CA PRO A 378 2.64 6.61 -13.20
C PRO A 378 3.58 5.44 -12.87
N PRO A 379 3.07 4.23 -12.57
CA PRO A 379 3.88 3.05 -12.35
C PRO A 379 4.80 2.77 -13.55
N PHE A 380 6.07 2.44 -13.31
CA PHE A 380 6.99 2.01 -14.35
C PHE A 380 6.51 0.68 -14.97
N GLN A 381 6.39 0.63 -16.29
CA GLN A 381 6.14 -0.62 -17.03
C GLN A 381 7.38 -0.94 -17.89
N PRO A 382 8.06 -2.08 -17.67
CA PRO A 382 9.19 -2.48 -18.50
C PRO A 382 8.70 -2.74 -19.94
N ALA A 383 9.48 -2.30 -20.93
CA ALA A 383 9.17 -2.58 -22.33
C ALA A 383 9.17 -4.09 -22.59
N ALA A 384 8.15 -4.58 -23.30
CA ALA A 384 8.06 -5.94 -23.79
C ALA A 384 7.62 -5.95 -25.25
N SER A 385 7.98 -7.00 -25.99
CA SER A 385 7.57 -7.21 -27.39
C SER A 385 7.26 -8.68 -27.63
N LEU A 386 6.41 -8.94 -28.64
CA LEU A 386 6.07 -10.29 -29.10
C LEU A 386 6.34 -10.41 -30.59
N ILE A 387 6.84 -11.57 -31.01
CA ILE A 387 7.13 -11.91 -32.40
C ILE A 387 6.49 -13.27 -32.69
N ALA A 388 5.46 -13.29 -33.53
CA ALA A 388 4.82 -14.51 -34.01
C ALA A 388 4.26 -14.31 -35.42
N GLN A 389 3.86 -15.40 -36.04
CA GLN A 389 3.07 -15.38 -37.27
C GLN A 389 1.71 -14.69 -37.05
N SER A 390 1.19 -14.01 -38.08
CA SER A 390 -0.09 -13.29 -38.02
C SER A 390 -1.31 -14.18 -38.17
N SER A 391 -1.13 -15.46 -38.49
CA SER A 391 -2.21 -16.44 -38.57
C SER A 391 -1.74 -17.85 -38.22
N ALA A 392 -2.64 -18.68 -37.73
CA ALA A 392 -2.37 -20.07 -37.38
C ALA A 392 -3.64 -20.93 -37.49
N PRO A 393 -3.56 -22.22 -37.83
CA PRO A 393 -4.73 -23.10 -37.79
C PRO A 393 -5.26 -23.27 -36.36
N LEU A 394 -6.58 -23.45 -36.21
CA LEU A 394 -7.19 -23.79 -34.92
C LEU A 394 -6.54 -25.02 -34.28
N GLY A 395 -6.35 -24.98 -32.95
CA GLY A 395 -5.68 -26.03 -32.18
C GLY A 395 -4.15 -26.13 -32.35
N ALA A 396 -3.54 -25.43 -33.31
CA ALA A 396 -2.10 -25.52 -33.57
C ALA A 396 -1.25 -24.93 -32.44
N THR A 397 -0.11 -25.54 -32.13
CA THR A 397 0.92 -24.93 -31.29
C THR A 397 1.90 -24.14 -32.14
N ILE A 398 2.04 -22.85 -31.88
CA ILE A 398 2.89 -21.94 -32.64
C ILE A 398 4.08 -21.45 -31.81
N PRO A 399 5.24 -21.17 -32.43
CA PRO A 399 6.34 -20.50 -31.74
C PRO A 399 6.04 -19.01 -31.59
N VAL A 400 6.19 -18.49 -30.37
CA VAL A 400 6.07 -17.06 -30.05
C VAL A 400 7.38 -16.59 -29.43
N GLY A 401 8.12 -15.77 -30.17
CA GLY A 401 9.29 -15.05 -29.65
C GLY A 401 8.85 -13.88 -28.77
N TRP A 402 9.66 -13.53 -27.78
CA TRP A 402 9.35 -12.44 -26.86
C TRP A 402 10.61 -11.71 -26.40
N GLU A 403 10.48 -10.43 -26.10
CA GLU A 403 11.47 -9.64 -25.34
C GLU A 403 10.74 -9.00 -24.17
N GLY A 404 11.40 -8.85 -23.02
CA GLY A 404 10.78 -8.31 -21.83
C GLY A 404 11.49 -8.69 -20.54
N PRO A 405 10.90 -8.36 -19.38
CA PRO A 405 11.55 -8.51 -18.07
C PRO A 405 11.81 -9.97 -17.64
N ASN A 406 11.12 -10.95 -18.23
CA ASN A 406 11.22 -12.40 -17.92
C ASN A 406 11.19 -12.70 -16.42
N GLU A 407 10.26 -12.09 -15.68
CA GLU A 407 10.14 -12.36 -14.27
C GLU A 407 9.62 -13.78 -14.04
N ARG A 408 9.92 -14.33 -12.86
CA ARG A 408 9.52 -15.69 -12.50
C ARG A 408 7.98 -15.78 -12.47
N GLY A 409 7.40 -16.36 -13.51
CA GLY A 409 5.96 -16.56 -13.64
C GLY A 409 5.29 -15.71 -14.71
N ASP A 410 6.06 -14.90 -15.45
CA ASP A 410 5.59 -14.29 -16.69
C ASP A 410 5.21 -15.37 -17.72
N TYR A 411 4.24 -15.06 -18.56
CA TYR A 411 3.73 -15.97 -19.58
C TYR A 411 3.26 -15.24 -20.84
N VAL A 412 3.25 -15.95 -21.97
CA VAL A 412 2.47 -15.53 -23.14
C VAL A 412 1.12 -16.24 -23.09
N ALA A 413 0.05 -15.50 -23.36
CA ALA A 413 -1.30 -16.02 -23.46
C ALA A 413 -1.96 -15.68 -24.80
N VAL A 414 -2.94 -16.48 -25.22
CA VAL A 414 -3.86 -16.16 -26.31
C VAL A 414 -5.23 -15.86 -25.73
N ALA A 415 -5.84 -14.76 -26.15
CA ALA A 415 -7.13 -14.27 -25.67
C ALA A 415 -7.95 -13.66 -26.80
N ARG A 416 -9.26 -13.50 -26.57
CA ARG A 416 -10.09 -12.70 -27.47
C ARG A 416 -9.80 -11.21 -27.27
N PRO A 417 -9.79 -10.39 -28.34
CA PRO A 417 -9.53 -8.96 -28.22
C PRO A 417 -10.49 -8.29 -27.22
N GLY A 418 -9.93 -7.58 -26.25
CA GLY A 418 -10.70 -6.87 -25.21
C GLY A 418 -11.27 -7.72 -24.06
N GLU A 419 -11.15 -9.05 -24.09
CA GLU A 419 -11.59 -9.90 -22.98
C GLU A 419 -10.48 -10.08 -21.95
N ALA A 420 -10.75 -9.88 -20.65
CA ALA A 420 -9.72 -10.01 -19.61
C ALA A 420 -9.16 -11.45 -19.49
N ARG A 421 -9.99 -12.46 -19.74
CA ARG A 421 -9.63 -13.88 -19.57
C ARG A 421 -8.88 -14.40 -20.80
N TYR A 422 -7.75 -15.06 -20.56
CA TYR A 422 -7.08 -15.83 -21.61
C TYR A 422 -7.77 -17.18 -21.85
N ILE A 423 -7.55 -17.74 -23.04
CA ILE A 423 -8.00 -19.07 -23.43
C ILE A 423 -6.92 -20.10 -23.11
N ASN A 424 -5.68 -19.80 -23.49
CA ASN A 424 -4.52 -20.65 -23.24
C ASN A 424 -3.29 -19.80 -22.96
N TYR A 425 -2.28 -20.38 -22.31
CA TYR A 425 -1.05 -19.69 -21.96
C TYR A 425 0.13 -20.66 -21.80
N THR A 426 1.35 -20.13 -21.95
CA THR A 426 2.60 -20.85 -21.70
C THR A 426 3.59 -19.95 -20.98
N TYR A 427 4.29 -20.48 -19.98
CA TYR A 427 5.26 -19.70 -19.20
C TYR A 427 6.52 -19.40 -19.99
N LEU A 428 7.08 -18.20 -19.83
CA LEU A 428 8.28 -17.77 -20.55
C LEU A 428 9.53 -18.59 -20.21
N ARG A 429 9.55 -19.22 -19.02
CA ARG A 429 10.61 -20.13 -18.59
C ARG A 429 10.75 -21.37 -19.49
N ASP A 430 9.72 -21.68 -20.29
CA ASP A 430 9.67 -22.87 -21.13
C ASP A 430 10.41 -22.66 -22.47
N GLY A 431 10.82 -21.42 -22.81
CA GLY A 431 11.70 -21.13 -23.95
C GLY A 431 11.50 -19.75 -24.59
N ASN A 432 12.40 -19.38 -25.51
CA ASN A 432 12.26 -18.22 -26.40
C ASN A 432 12.81 -18.57 -27.80
N PRO A 433 11.95 -18.86 -28.79
CA PRO A 433 10.48 -18.76 -28.74
C PRO A 433 9.84 -19.82 -27.84
N VAL A 434 8.68 -19.49 -27.25
CA VAL A 434 7.84 -20.40 -26.47
C VAL A 434 6.73 -20.98 -27.35
N GLY A 435 6.35 -22.25 -27.13
CA GLY A 435 5.21 -22.87 -27.83
C GLY A 435 3.89 -22.47 -27.18
N LEU A 436 2.99 -21.81 -27.92
CA LEU A 436 1.66 -21.44 -27.46
C LEU A 436 0.58 -22.10 -28.31
N GLN A 437 -0.35 -22.80 -27.67
CA GLN A 437 -1.43 -23.50 -28.36
C GLN A 437 -2.60 -22.57 -28.65
N MET A 438 -3.01 -22.56 -29.92
CA MET A 438 -4.12 -21.76 -30.43
C MET A 438 -5.48 -22.34 -30.02
N PRO A 439 -6.51 -21.48 -29.89
CA PRO A 439 -7.88 -21.91 -29.62
C PRO A 439 -8.41 -22.91 -30.65
N ALA A 440 -9.33 -23.78 -30.22
CA ALA A 440 -10.02 -24.75 -31.10
C ALA A 440 -11.14 -24.12 -31.95
N ALA A 441 -11.40 -22.82 -31.80
CA ALA A 441 -12.35 -22.08 -32.60
C ALA A 441 -11.62 -21.09 -33.53
N ALA A 442 -12.07 -21.00 -34.78
CA ALA A 442 -11.58 -20.01 -35.73
C ALA A 442 -12.05 -18.59 -35.38
N GLY A 443 -11.27 -17.58 -35.76
CA GLY A 443 -11.58 -16.17 -35.60
C GLY A 443 -10.37 -15.33 -35.20
N SER A 444 -10.62 -14.07 -34.86
CA SER A 444 -9.57 -13.12 -34.47
C SER A 444 -9.26 -13.18 -32.98
N TYR A 445 -7.96 -13.29 -32.67
CA TYR A 445 -7.41 -13.37 -31.31
C TYR A 445 -6.24 -12.40 -31.16
N GLU A 446 -5.74 -12.29 -29.93
CA GLU A 446 -4.50 -11.57 -29.64
C GLU A 446 -3.61 -12.39 -28.69
N LEU A 447 -2.31 -12.32 -28.94
CA LEU A 447 -1.26 -12.81 -28.07
C LEU A 447 -0.90 -11.73 -27.07
N ARG A 448 -0.71 -12.08 -25.81
CA ARG A 448 -0.41 -11.15 -24.72
C ARG A 448 0.82 -11.62 -23.95
N TYR A 449 1.80 -10.74 -23.76
CA TYR A 449 2.83 -10.92 -22.73
C TYR A 449 2.19 -10.46 -21.42
N VAL A 450 2.04 -11.36 -20.45
CA VAL A 450 1.41 -11.05 -19.16
C VAL A 450 2.41 -11.30 -18.03
N ARG A 451 2.50 -10.34 -17.09
CA ARG A 451 3.33 -10.49 -15.88
C ARG A 451 2.75 -11.50 -14.90
N GLN A 452 3.60 -12.01 -14.01
CA GLN A 452 3.27 -12.98 -12.95
C GLN A 452 1.95 -12.72 -12.20
N ASP A 453 1.59 -11.46 -11.94
CA ASP A 453 0.35 -11.12 -11.22
C ASP A 453 -0.94 -11.39 -12.02
N GLY A 454 -0.82 -11.69 -13.32
CA GLY A 454 -1.93 -11.97 -14.23
C GLY A 454 -2.82 -10.75 -14.54
N THR A 455 -2.45 -9.56 -14.06
CA THR A 455 -3.24 -8.33 -14.20
C THR A 455 -2.66 -7.35 -15.22
N VAL A 456 -1.35 -7.39 -15.48
CA VAL A 456 -0.69 -6.45 -16.38
C VAL A 456 -0.25 -7.14 -17.67
N THR A 457 -0.81 -6.72 -18.79
CA THR A 457 -0.35 -7.08 -20.14
C THR A 457 0.68 -6.05 -20.61
N LEU A 458 1.92 -6.47 -20.88
CA LEU A 458 3.02 -5.59 -21.29
C LEU A 458 3.13 -5.41 -22.82
N ALA A 459 2.70 -6.41 -23.59
CA ALA A 459 2.71 -6.38 -25.05
C ALA A 459 1.53 -7.19 -25.60
N THR A 460 0.98 -6.75 -26.74
CA THR A 460 -0.11 -7.45 -27.43
C THR A 460 0.21 -7.57 -28.92
N LEU A 461 -0.10 -8.71 -29.54
CA LEU A 461 0.09 -8.96 -30.97
C LEU A 461 -1.15 -9.66 -31.55
N PRO A 462 -1.85 -9.10 -32.56
CA PRO A 462 -3.02 -9.75 -33.15
C PRO A 462 -2.65 -11.03 -33.92
N ILE A 463 -3.55 -12.02 -33.90
CA ILE A 463 -3.40 -13.27 -34.64
C ILE A 463 -4.77 -13.78 -35.14
N GLU A 464 -4.82 -14.22 -36.39
CA GLU A 464 -6.01 -14.83 -36.99
C GLU A 464 -5.95 -16.35 -36.91
N VAL A 465 -6.92 -16.98 -36.26
CA VAL A 465 -7.02 -18.43 -36.15
C VAL A 465 -7.90 -18.96 -37.29
N THR A 466 -7.31 -19.74 -38.19
CA THR A 466 -7.97 -20.23 -39.40
C THR A 466 -8.65 -21.59 -39.21
N PRO A 467 -9.77 -21.85 -39.91
CA PRO A 467 -10.44 -23.14 -39.86
C PRO A 467 -9.60 -24.25 -40.51
N LEU A 468 -9.78 -25.48 -40.03
CA LEU A 468 -9.20 -26.70 -40.61
C LEU A 468 -10.27 -27.56 -41.26
N THR A 469 -9.92 -28.20 -42.38
CA THR A 469 -10.75 -29.25 -42.99
C THR A 469 -10.16 -30.59 -42.61
N VAL A 470 -11.00 -31.48 -42.06
CA VAL A 470 -10.62 -32.85 -41.70
C VAL A 470 -11.49 -33.84 -42.45
N THR A 471 -10.91 -34.92 -42.95
CA THR A 471 -11.65 -36.02 -43.59
C THR A 471 -11.34 -37.35 -42.91
N LEU A 472 -12.31 -38.27 -42.95
CA LEU A 472 -12.19 -39.63 -42.41
C LEU A 472 -12.47 -40.65 -43.52
N THR A 473 -11.68 -41.71 -43.56
CA THR A 473 -11.87 -42.85 -44.46
C THR A 473 -11.93 -44.12 -43.63
N ALA A 474 -13.12 -44.73 -43.55
CA ALA A 474 -13.36 -45.98 -42.83
C ALA A 474 -14.28 -46.91 -43.64
N PRO A 475 -14.25 -48.23 -43.40
CA PRO A 475 -15.23 -49.16 -43.95
C PRO A 475 -16.67 -48.78 -43.54
N ALA A 476 -17.63 -49.01 -44.43
CA ALA A 476 -19.05 -48.76 -44.13
C ALA A 476 -19.65 -49.75 -43.12
N THR A 477 -19.03 -50.92 -42.96
CA THR A 477 -19.47 -51.98 -42.05
C THR A 477 -18.28 -52.58 -41.31
N GLY A 478 -18.50 -53.02 -40.08
CA GLY A 478 -17.51 -53.81 -39.32
C GLY A 478 -18.18 -54.83 -38.40
N VAL A 479 -17.43 -55.83 -37.97
CA VAL A 479 -17.92 -56.85 -37.04
C VAL A 479 -17.75 -56.36 -35.60
N ALA A 480 -18.72 -56.63 -34.74
CA ALA A 480 -18.70 -56.25 -33.32
C ALA A 480 -17.41 -56.70 -32.63
N GLY A 481 -16.73 -55.78 -31.94
CA GLY A 481 -15.45 -56.03 -31.26
C GLY A 481 -14.20 -56.05 -32.17
N ALA A 482 -14.36 -55.97 -33.50
CA ALA A 482 -13.24 -56.00 -34.44
C ALA A 482 -12.41 -54.72 -34.43
N THR A 483 -11.12 -54.84 -34.71
CA THR A 483 -10.24 -53.71 -35.03
C THR A 483 -10.35 -53.38 -36.52
N ILE A 484 -10.65 -52.13 -36.85
CA ILE A 484 -10.68 -51.63 -38.23
C ILE A 484 -9.63 -50.53 -38.45
N PRO A 485 -9.04 -50.44 -39.66
CA PRO A 485 -8.20 -49.30 -40.02
C PRO A 485 -9.07 -48.09 -40.36
N VAL A 486 -8.76 -46.94 -39.76
CA VAL A 486 -9.39 -45.64 -40.05
C VAL A 486 -8.32 -44.67 -40.54
N GLY A 487 -8.40 -44.30 -41.82
CA GLY A 487 -7.57 -43.24 -42.40
C GLY A 487 -8.14 -41.86 -42.11
N TYR A 488 -7.30 -40.84 -42.03
CA TYR A 488 -7.75 -39.46 -41.91
C TYR A 488 -6.81 -38.47 -42.62
N GLU A 489 -7.36 -37.36 -43.10
CA GLU A 489 -6.57 -36.20 -43.52
C GLU A 489 -6.89 -35.05 -42.56
N GLY A 490 -5.90 -34.59 -41.81
CA GLY A 490 -6.08 -33.59 -40.75
C GLY A 490 -4.80 -33.42 -39.94
N PRO A 491 -4.83 -32.56 -38.90
CA PRO A 491 -3.69 -32.43 -38.02
C PRO A 491 -3.44 -33.74 -37.23
N ASN A 492 -2.23 -33.88 -36.70
CA ASN A 492 -1.90 -34.92 -35.73
C ASN A 492 -1.35 -34.21 -34.48
N TYR A 493 -2.15 -33.30 -33.91
CA TYR A 493 -1.69 -32.58 -32.74
C TYR A 493 -1.65 -33.54 -31.54
N PRO A 494 -0.80 -33.25 -30.55
CA PRO A 494 -0.75 -34.05 -29.34
C PRO A 494 -2.13 -34.19 -28.72
N SER A 495 -2.52 -35.44 -28.44
CA SER A 495 -3.81 -35.82 -27.84
C SER A 495 -5.02 -35.75 -28.77
N ASP A 496 -4.88 -35.51 -30.07
CA ASP A 496 -5.98 -35.75 -31.00
C ASP A 496 -6.32 -37.24 -31.07
N TYR A 497 -7.60 -37.56 -31.22
CA TYR A 497 -8.05 -38.95 -31.23
C TYR A 497 -9.22 -39.16 -32.19
N ILE A 498 -9.34 -40.40 -32.66
CA ILE A 498 -10.47 -40.88 -33.41
C ILE A 498 -11.28 -41.78 -32.50
N SER A 499 -12.59 -41.56 -32.43
CA SER A 499 -13.50 -42.31 -31.56
C SER A 499 -14.66 -42.92 -32.34
N VAL A 500 -15.29 -43.94 -31.77
CA VAL A 500 -16.56 -44.52 -32.24
C VAL A 500 -17.63 -44.29 -31.19
N ALA A 501 -18.75 -43.70 -31.59
CA ALA A 501 -19.82 -43.26 -30.70
C ALA A 501 -21.19 -43.49 -31.33
N ARG A 502 -22.25 -43.50 -30.51
CA ARG A 502 -23.62 -43.53 -31.05
C ARG A 502 -23.94 -42.19 -31.69
N PRO A 503 -24.67 -42.15 -32.82
CA PRO A 503 -25.06 -40.90 -33.45
C PRO A 503 -25.74 -39.94 -32.46
N GLY A 504 -25.16 -38.75 -32.29
CA GLY A 504 -25.67 -37.72 -31.38
C GLY A 504 -25.40 -37.92 -29.87
N ASP A 505 -24.67 -38.95 -29.44
CA ASP A 505 -24.24 -39.12 -28.04
C ASP A 505 -22.85 -38.51 -27.83
N ASP A 506 -22.64 -37.67 -26.81
CA ASP A 506 -21.32 -37.09 -26.52
C ASP A 506 -20.29 -38.15 -26.07
N ARG A 507 -20.75 -39.30 -25.56
CA ARG A 507 -19.86 -40.38 -25.09
C ARG A 507 -19.48 -41.30 -26.24
N TYR A 508 -18.19 -41.61 -26.32
CA TYR A 508 -17.68 -42.67 -27.20
C TYR A 508 -17.73 -44.04 -26.50
N ALA A 509 -17.85 -45.10 -27.29
CA ALA A 509 -17.67 -46.47 -26.83
C ALA A 509 -16.19 -46.87 -26.83
N ASN A 510 -15.43 -46.42 -27.84
CA ASN A 510 -13.99 -46.64 -27.91
C ASN A 510 -13.28 -45.51 -28.65
N TYR A 511 -11.95 -45.43 -28.52
CA TYR A 511 -11.13 -44.43 -29.18
C TYR A 511 -9.69 -44.90 -29.39
N THR A 512 -8.99 -44.21 -30.28
CA THR A 512 -7.56 -44.42 -30.57
C THR A 512 -6.90 -43.06 -30.87
N TRP A 513 -5.66 -42.87 -30.42
CA TRP A 513 -4.94 -41.61 -30.64
C TRP A 513 -4.45 -41.51 -32.08
N THR A 514 -4.57 -40.32 -32.69
CA THR A 514 -4.12 -40.08 -34.07
C THR A 514 -2.62 -40.28 -34.26
N ASN A 515 -1.83 -40.17 -33.19
CA ASN A 515 -0.39 -40.40 -33.22
C ASN A 515 0.02 -41.88 -33.28
N SER A 516 -0.94 -42.82 -33.22
CA SER A 516 -0.68 -44.26 -33.29
C SER A 516 -0.41 -44.75 -34.71
N GLY A 517 -0.75 -43.97 -35.74
CA GLY A 517 -0.58 -44.33 -37.15
C GLY A 517 -1.55 -43.57 -38.06
N ASN A 518 -1.40 -43.71 -39.38
CA ASN A 518 -2.43 -43.30 -40.33
C ASN A 518 -2.39 -44.26 -41.54
N PRO A 519 -3.32 -45.22 -41.64
CA PRO A 519 -4.53 -45.36 -40.82
C PRO A 519 -4.25 -45.73 -39.36
N VAL A 520 -5.16 -45.34 -38.46
CA VAL A 520 -5.18 -45.78 -37.05
C VAL A 520 -6.01 -47.05 -36.89
N ASP A 521 -5.66 -47.88 -35.91
CA ASP A 521 -6.44 -49.04 -35.51
C ASP A 521 -7.49 -48.65 -34.47
N LEU A 522 -8.77 -48.78 -34.84
CA LEU A 522 -9.91 -48.49 -33.98
C LEU A 522 -10.70 -49.77 -33.70
N VAL A 523 -10.87 -50.10 -32.41
CA VAL A 523 -11.67 -51.25 -31.97
C VAL A 523 -13.14 -50.86 -31.90
N LEU A 524 -13.99 -51.58 -32.63
CA LEU A 524 -15.42 -51.39 -32.65
C LEU A 524 -16.09 -51.86 -31.35
N PRO A 525 -17.24 -51.27 -30.98
CA PRO A 525 -18.03 -51.75 -29.85
C PRO A 525 -18.53 -53.18 -30.10
N THR A 526 -18.85 -53.88 -29.01
CA THR A 526 -19.46 -55.22 -29.06
C THR A 526 -20.97 -55.18 -29.29
N GLU A 527 -21.59 -54.01 -29.13
CA GLU A 527 -22.99 -53.79 -29.46
C GLU A 527 -23.18 -53.51 -30.97
N THR A 528 -24.06 -54.27 -31.60
CA THR A 528 -24.44 -54.07 -33.01
C THR A 528 -25.32 -52.85 -33.22
N GLY A 529 -25.28 -52.27 -34.42
CA GLY A 529 -26.17 -51.18 -34.82
C GLY A 529 -25.46 -50.10 -35.65
N GLU A 530 -26.10 -48.95 -35.74
CA GLU A 530 -25.55 -47.77 -36.42
C GLU A 530 -24.68 -46.95 -35.47
N TRP A 531 -23.45 -46.69 -35.88
CA TRP A 531 -22.44 -45.95 -35.14
C TRP A 531 -21.83 -44.86 -36.02
N GLU A 532 -21.14 -43.92 -35.41
CA GLU A 532 -20.35 -42.93 -36.12
C GLU A 532 -18.92 -42.86 -35.59
N ILE A 533 -17.98 -42.76 -36.51
CA ILE A 533 -16.56 -42.55 -36.24
C ILE A 533 -16.30 -41.05 -36.32
N ARG A 534 -15.69 -40.49 -35.28
CA ARG A 534 -15.46 -39.06 -35.12
C ARG A 534 -13.98 -38.77 -34.99
N TYR A 535 -13.52 -37.75 -35.71
CA TYR A 535 -12.22 -37.15 -35.44
C TYR A 535 -12.40 -36.06 -34.39
N MET A 536 -11.66 -36.17 -33.30
CA MET A 536 -11.73 -35.27 -32.15
C MET A 536 -10.46 -34.44 -32.05
N LEU A 537 -10.62 -33.12 -32.17
CA LEU A 537 -9.59 -32.14 -31.88
C LEU A 537 -9.59 -31.88 -30.36
N ASN A 538 -8.53 -32.27 -29.67
CA ASN A 538 -8.55 -32.35 -28.20
C ASN A 538 -8.00 -31.10 -27.49
N GLN A 539 -7.69 -30.04 -28.25
CA GLN A 539 -7.24 -28.75 -27.69
C GLN A 539 -8.41 -27.90 -27.19
N GLY A 540 -9.62 -28.24 -27.61
CA GLY A 540 -10.90 -27.78 -27.08
C GLY A 540 -11.93 -28.73 -27.66
N PRO A 541 -12.33 -29.79 -26.92
CA PRO A 541 -12.88 -31.04 -27.44
C PRO A 541 -13.99 -30.81 -28.47
N THR A 542 -13.62 -30.86 -29.75
CA THR A 542 -14.49 -30.52 -30.89
C THR A 542 -14.45 -31.63 -31.91
N VAL A 543 -15.63 -32.00 -32.42
CA VAL A 543 -15.77 -32.95 -33.54
C VAL A 543 -15.43 -32.22 -34.84
N MET A 544 -14.35 -32.63 -35.52
CA MET A 544 -13.92 -32.00 -36.78
C MET A 544 -14.48 -32.71 -38.02
N ALA A 545 -14.66 -34.02 -37.93
CA ALA A 545 -15.18 -34.86 -39.00
C ALA A 545 -15.93 -36.04 -38.42
N THR A 546 -16.91 -36.54 -39.17
CA THR A 546 -17.71 -37.71 -38.80
C THR A 546 -17.99 -38.57 -40.02
N THR A 547 -17.93 -39.88 -39.87
CA THR A 547 -18.34 -40.86 -40.89
C THR A 547 -19.16 -41.98 -40.25
N ALA A 548 -20.17 -42.49 -40.94
CA ALA A 548 -21.04 -43.55 -40.41
C ALA A 548 -20.42 -44.94 -40.58
N ILE A 549 -20.75 -45.86 -39.66
CA ILE A 549 -20.41 -47.28 -39.75
C ILE A 549 -21.51 -48.15 -39.13
N THR A 550 -21.88 -49.23 -39.83
CA THR A 550 -22.78 -50.25 -39.28
C THR A 550 -21.98 -51.38 -38.64
N VAL A 551 -22.17 -51.60 -37.33
CA VAL A 551 -21.58 -52.72 -36.58
C VAL A 551 -22.51 -53.93 -36.65
N THR A 552 -21.99 -55.03 -37.19
CA THR A 552 -22.69 -56.29 -37.46
C THR A 552 -22.36 -57.35 -36.41
N ASP A 553 -23.21 -58.37 -36.29
CA ASP A 553 -23.04 -59.45 -35.32
C ASP A 553 -21.71 -60.20 -35.51
N VAL A 554 -21.11 -60.60 -34.38
CA VAL A 554 -19.95 -61.50 -34.34
C VAL A 554 -20.42 -62.91 -33.97
N THR A 555 -19.93 -63.92 -34.68
CA THR A 555 -20.32 -65.33 -34.46
C THR A 555 -19.12 -66.18 -34.11
N ALA A 556 -19.32 -67.20 -33.29
CA ALA A 556 -18.34 -68.25 -33.03
C ALA A 556 -19.00 -69.64 -33.01
N SER A 557 -18.20 -70.70 -33.17
CA SER A 557 -18.63 -72.08 -33.04
C SER A 557 -17.60 -72.91 -32.26
N LEU A 558 -18.07 -73.95 -31.58
CA LEU A 558 -17.25 -74.86 -30.77
C LEU A 558 -17.56 -76.31 -31.12
N THR A 559 -16.53 -77.12 -31.30
CA THR A 559 -16.61 -78.57 -31.46
C THR A 559 -15.69 -79.25 -30.44
N ALA A 560 -16.30 -80.03 -29.56
CA ALA A 560 -15.63 -80.78 -28.49
C ALA A 560 -16.38 -82.12 -28.25
N PRO A 561 -15.69 -83.16 -27.73
CA PRO A 561 -16.30 -84.44 -27.37
C PRO A 561 -17.44 -84.28 -26.36
N GLU A 562 -18.37 -85.24 -26.34
CA GLU A 562 -19.51 -85.26 -25.41
C GLU A 562 -19.10 -85.55 -23.97
N ALA A 563 -18.01 -86.29 -23.78
CA ALA A 563 -17.49 -86.62 -22.46
C ALA A 563 -15.96 -86.63 -22.43
N ALA A 564 -15.40 -86.35 -21.25
CA ALA A 564 -13.97 -86.40 -20.99
C ALA A 564 -13.67 -86.89 -19.57
N ALA A 565 -12.48 -87.44 -19.35
CA ALA A 565 -12.06 -87.84 -18.01
C ALA A 565 -11.73 -86.62 -17.15
N ALA A 566 -12.05 -86.67 -15.86
CA ALA A 566 -11.72 -85.65 -14.88
C ALA A 566 -10.22 -85.31 -14.90
N GLY A 567 -9.87 -84.02 -15.02
CA GLY A 567 -8.49 -83.54 -15.11
C GLY A 567 -7.80 -83.70 -16.47
N SER A 568 -8.41 -84.40 -17.45
CA SER A 568 -7.81 -84.60 -18.77
C SER A 568 -7.79 -83.34 -19.63
N THR A 569 -6.86 -83.24 -20.58
CA THR A 569 -6.84 -82.16 -21.59
C THR A 569 -7.64 -82.58 -22.82
N VAL A 570 -8.66 -81.80 -23.17
CA VAL A 570 -9.49 -81.99 -24.37
C VAL A 570 -9.04 -81.04 -25.48
N GLN A 571 -9.00 -81.54 -26.72
CA GLN A 571 -8.80 -80.70 -27.90
C GLN A 571 -10.14 -80.09 -28.34
N VAL A 572 -10.22 -78.77 -28.32
CA VAL A 572 -11.41 -78.00 -28.71
C VAL A 572 -11.15 -77.33 -30.05
N VAL A 573 -11.89 -77.74 -31.08
CA VAL A 573 -11.91 -77.06 -32.38
C VAL A 573 -12.90 -75.91 -32.29
N TRP A 574 -12.50 -74.74 -32.77
CA TRP A 574 -13.32 -73.54 -32.74
C TRP A 574 -13.13 -72.70 -34.00
N ASP A 575 -14.15 -71.93 -34.33
CA ASP A 575 -14.15 -70.87 -35.34
C ASP A 575 -14.75 -69.62 -34.71
N GLY A 576 -14.17 -68.45 -34.94
CA GLY A 576 -14.56 -67.24 -34.24
C GLY A 576 -13.61 -66.08 -34.51
N PRO A 577 -13.88 -64.92 -33.90
CA PRO A 577 -13.15 -63.68 -34.21
C PRO A 577 -11.66 -63.71 -33.87
N ASN A 578 -11.23 -64.53 -32.90
CA ASN A 578 -9.87 -64.61 -32.39
C ASN A 578 -9.26 -63.24 -32.09
N TYR A 579 -10.03 -62.37 -31.43
CA TYR A 579 -9.51 -61.08 -31.03
C TYR A 579 -8.42 -61.24 -29.96
N GLN A 580 -7.68 -60.15 -29.74
CA GLN A 580 -6.59 -60.18 -28.78
C GLN A 580 -7.13 -60.56 -27.39
N SER A 581 -6.59 -61.66 -26.88
CA SER A 581 -6.96 -62.23 -25.58
C SER A 581 -8.37 -62.85 -25.54
N ASP A 582 -8.99 -63.18 -26.67
CA ASP A 582 -10.12 -64.12 -26.64
C ASP A 582 -9.69 -65.46 -26.03
N TYR A 583 -10.62 -66.13 -25.37
CA TYR A 583 -10.33 -67.39 -24.69
C TYR A 583 -11.50 -68.34 -24.69
N ILE A 584 -11.19 -69.62 -24.58
CA ILE A 584 -12.14 -70.69 -24.39
C ILE A 584 -12.02 -71.18 -22.95
N GLU A 585 -13.13 -71.16 -22.23
CA GLU A 585 -13.20 -71.56 -20.82
C GLU A 585 -14.08 -72.79 -20.61
N VAL A 586 -13.93 -73.45 -19.47
CA VAL A 586 -14.85 -74.48 -18.96
C VAL A 586 -15.41 -74.06 -17.60
N GLY A 587 -16.74 -74.06 -17.47
CA GLY A 587 -17.46 -73.61 -16.28
C GLY A 587 -18.76 -74.38 -16.05
N ARG A 588 -19.40 -74.15 -14.90
CA ARG A 588 -20.67 -74.81 -14.57
C ARG A 588 -21.81 -74.25 -15.45
N PRO A 589 -22.70 -75.09 -16.00
CA PRO A 589 -23.78 -74.63 -16.87
C PRO A 589 -24.67 -73.59 -16.16
N GLY A 590 -24.90 -72.45 -16.82
CA GLY A 590 -25.71 -71.35 -16.27
C GLY A 590 -25.06 -70.49 -15.19
N GLU A 591 -23.85 -70.81 -14.74
CA GLU A 591 -23.10 -70.01 -13.76
C GLU A 591 -22.05 -69.12 -14.44
N GLU A 592 -21.81 -67.94 -13.86
CA GLU A 592 -20.70 -67.08 -14.27
C GLU A 592 -19.37 -67.61 -13.71
N GLY A 593 -18.29 -67.46 -14.49
CA GLY A 593 -16.95 -67.89 -14.12
C GLY A 593 -16.55 -69.26 -14.69
N TYR A 594 -15.26 -69.56 -14.54
CA TYR A 594 -14.62 -70.74 -15.10
C TYR A 594 -13.70 -71.42 -14.08
N VAL A 595 -13.45 -72.72 -14.29
CA VAL A 595 -12.45 -73.49 -13.55
C VAL A 595 -11.12 -73.47 -14.29
N ASN A 596 -11.17 -73.56 -15.62
CA ASN A 596 -9.98 -73.50 -16.46
C ASN A 596 -10.29 -72.79 -17.78
N TYR A 597 -9.25 -72.27 -18.43
CA TYR A 597 -9.37 -71.58 -19.71
C TYR A 597 -8.09 -71.69 -20.54
N THR A 598 -8.19 -71.42 -21.83
CA THR A 598 -7.07 -71.38 -22.76
C THR A 598 -7.31 -70.29 -23.80
N TRP A 599 -6.29 -69.47 -24.05
CA TRP A 599 -6.39 -68.39 -25.03
C TRP A 599 -6.58 -68.93 -26.45
N THR A 600 -7.44 -68.29 -27.25
CA THR A 600 -7.67 -68.69 -28.65
C THR A 600 -6.42 -68.55 -29.52
N ARG A 601 -5.48 -67.66 -29.14
CA ARG A 601 -4.19 -67.51 -29.84
C ARG A 601 -3.35 -68.79 -29.91
N GLU A 602 -3.62 -69.78 -29.05
CA GLU A 602 -2.95 -71.09 -29.06
C GLU A 602 -3.36 -71.94 -30.29
N GLY A 603 -4.35 -71.49 -31.06
CA GLY A 603 -4.78 -72.09 -32.32
C GLY A 603 -6.09 -72.88 -32.22
N SER A 604 -6.55 -73.38 -33.37
CA SER A 604 -7.72 -74.27 -33.48
C SER A 604 -7.27 -75.58 -34.15
N PRO A 605 -7.30 -76.73 -33.44
CA PRO A 605 -7.75 -76.90 -32.07
C PRO A 605 -6.80 -76.35 -31.00
N LEU A 606 -7.33 -76.03 -29.82
CA LEU A 606 -6.55 -75.77 -28.60
C LEU A 606 -6.80 -76.84 -27.52
N GLY A 607 -5.85 -77.01 -26.60
CA GLY A 607 -5.98 -77.93 -25.47
C GLY A 607 -6.56 -77.24 -24.24
N LEU A 608 -7.72 -77.69 -23.76
CA LEU A 608 -8.39 -77.19 -22.56
C LEU A 608 -8.40 -78.27 -21.48
N VAL A 609 -7.84 -77.99 -20.30
CA VAL A 609 -7.82 -78.91 -19.16
C VAL A 609 -9.19 -78.94 -18.51
N MET A 610 -9.77 -80.14 -18.41
CA MET A 610 -11.08 -80.38 -17.83
C MET A 610 -11.03 -80.33 -16.29
N PRO A 611 -12.12 -79.93 -15.63
CA PRO A 611 -12.24 -80.00 -14.17
C PRO A 611 -11.99 -81.42 -13.65
N THR A 612 -11.50 -81.51 -12.42
CA THR A 612 -11.28 -82.77 -11.68
C THR A 612 -12.55 -83.26 -10.99
N GLU A 613 -13.56 -82.40 -10.85
CA GLU A 613 -14.88 -82.75 -10.32
C GLU A 613 -15.77 -83.34 -11.43
N PRO A 614 -16.26 -84.59 -11.27
CA PRO A 614 -17.17 -85.22 -12.23
C PRO A 614 -18.53 -84.50 -12.28
N GLY A 615 -19.18 -84.47 -13.44
CA GLY A 615 -20.50 -83.86 -13.60
C GLY A 615 -20.74 -83.24 -14.97
N GLU A 616 -21.79 -82.42 -15.08
CA GLU A 616 -22.12 -81.67 -16.29
C GLU A 616 -21.43 -80.31 -16.29
N TRP A 617 -20.74 -80.01 -17.39
CA TRP A 617 -19.95 -78.78 -17.57
C TRP A 617 -20.24 -78.15 -18.94
N GLU A 618 -19.84 -76.89 -19.11
CA GLU A 618 -20.01 -76.14 -20.35
C GLU A 618 -18.68 -75.51 -20.77
N ILE A 619 -18.30 -75.74 -22.03
CA ILE A 619 -17.19 -75.05 -22.71
C ILE A 619 -17.75 -73.82 -23.41
N ARG A 620 -17.10 -72.67 -23.24
CA ARG A 620 -17.59 -71.38 -23.75
C ARG A 620 -16.51 -70.65 -24.52
N TYR A 621 -16.87 -70.08 -25.67
CA TYR A 621 -16.03 -69.11 -26.38
C TYR A 621 -16.36 -67.73 -25.81
N VAL A 622 -15.38 -67.06 -25.22
CA VAL A 622 -15.54 -65.76 -24.59
C VAL A 622 -14.73 -64.72 -25.35
N VAL A 623 -15.41 -63.66 -25.78
CA VAL A 623 -14.79 -62.48 -26.38
C VAL A 623 -14.28 -61.57 -25.27
N ASN A 624 -13.02 -61.16 -25.35
CA ASN A 624 -12.38 -60.45 -24.23
C ASN A 624 -12.76 -58.97 -24.12
N GLN A 625 -13.27 -58.36 -25.20
CA GLN A 625 -13.68 -56.96 -25.25
C GLN A 625 -14.69 -56.60 -24.17
N ASP A 626 -15.68 -57.47 -23.93
CA ASP A 626 -16.76 -57.26 -22.96
C ASP A 626 -17.13 -58.51 -22.15
N ARG A 627 -16.41 -59.62 -22.33
CA ARG A 627 -16.67 -60.94 -21.72
C ARG A 627 -17.97 -61.61 -22.20
N SER A 628 -18.49 -61.23 -23.35
CA SER A 628 -19.64 -61.89 -23.96
C SER A 628 -19.31 -63.33 -24.40
N ILE A 629 -20.27 -64.23 -24.24
CA ILE A 629 -20.17 -65.63 -24.66
C ILE A 629 -20.80 -65.78 -26.04
N LEU A 630 -19.98 -66.10 -27.06
CA LEU A 630 -20.45 -66.27 -28.44
C LEU A 630 -20.92 -67.68 -28.76
N ALA A 631 -20.35 -68.69 -28.11
CA ALA A 631 -20.67 -70.09 -28.34
C ALA A 631 -20.59 -70.89 -27.04
N ARG A 632 -21.44 -71.91 -26.92
CA ARG A 632 -21.50 -72.83 -25.77
C ARG A 632 -21.51 -74.27 -26.26
N ARG A 633 -20.84 -75.16 -25.54
CA ARG A 633 -20.83 -76.61 -25.79
C ARG A 633 -20.84 -77.38 -24.47
N SER A 634 -21.91 -78.12 -24.21
CA SER A 634 -21.98 -79.02 -23.04
C SER A 634 -21.00 -80.20 -23.14
N ILE A 635 -20.45 -80.61 -22.00
CA ILE A 635 -19.55 -81.76 -21.86
C ILE A 635 -19.75 -82.45 -20.50
N THR A 636 -19.78 -83.78 -20.48
CA THR A 636 -19.87 -84.58 -19.26
C THR A 636 -18.47 -85.01 -18.80
N ILE A 637 -18.10 -84.64 -17.58
CA ILE A 637 -16.83 -85.03 -16.96
C ILE A 637 -17.03 -86.32 -16.16
N VAL A 638 -16.29 -87.36 -16.55
CA VAL A 638 -16.35 -88.70 -15.98
C VAL A 638 -15.25 -88.86 -14.94
N ALA A 639 -15.59 -89.44 -13.78
CA ALA A 639 -14.63 -89.70 -12.72
C ALA A 639 -13.46 -90.57 -13.20
N VAL A 640 -12.24 -90.19 -12.82
CA VAL A 640 -11.03 -90.99 -13.01
C VAL A 640 -10.55 -91.49 -11.64
N GLY A 641 -10.12 -92.75 -11.59
CA GLY A 641 -9.58 -93.36 -10.38
C GLY A 641 -8.08 -93.62 -10.50
N ALA A 642 -7.44 -93.88 -9.36
CA ALA A 642 -6.09 -94.42 -9.29
C ALA A 642 -6.04 -95.60 -8.31
N SER A 643 -5.00 -96.40 -8.38
CA SER A 643 -4.70 -97.47 -7.42
C SER A 643 -3.24 -97.43 -7.02
N LEU A 644 -2.96 -97.84 -5.78
CA LEU A 644 -1.63 -97.89 -5.18
C LEU A 644 -1.40 -99.25 -4.52
N SER A 645 -0.24 -99.83 -4.77
CA SER A 645 0.23 -101.06 -4.15
C SER A 645 1.66 -100.88 -3.65
N ALA A 646 1.82 -100.90 -2.34
CA ALA A 646 3.09 -100.84 -1.62
C ALA A 646 3.07 -101.82 -0.44
N PRO A 647 4.21 -102.11 0.21
CA PRO A 647 4.28 -102.85 1.47
C PRO A 647 3.53 -102.11 2.60
N ALA A 648 2.93 -102.88 3.52
CA ALA A 648 2.23 -102.31 4.67
C ALA A 648 3.18 -101.71 5.74
N GLN A 649 4.46 -102.06 5.71
CA GLN A 649 5.48 -101.57 6.63
C GLN A 649 6.82 -101.38 5.92
N ALA A 650 7.58 -100.37 6.34
CA ALA A 650 8.93 -100.13 5.86
C ALA A 650 9.83 -99.53 6.96
N PRO A 651 11.14 -99.87 7.02
CA PRO A 651 12.06 -99.24 7.95
C PRO A 651 12.20 -97.73 7.70
N ALA A 652 12.38 -96.95 8.76
CA ALA A 652 12.66 -95.51 8.68
C ALA A 652 13.87 -95.21 7.79
N GLY A 653 13.72 -94.21 6.89
CA GLY A 653 14.74 -93.77 5.94
C GLY A 653 15.00 -94.71 4.74
N SER A 654 14.32 -95.86 4.67
CA SER A 654 14.44 -96.80 3.55
C SER A 654 13.69 -96.34 2.30
N THR A 655 13.97 -96.95 1.15
CA THR A 655 13.21 -96.71 -0.10
C THR A 655 12.28 -97.87 -0.40
N VAL A 656 11.05 -97.57 -0.80
CA VAL A 656 10.01 -98.53 -1.15
C VAL A 656 9.64 -98.40 -2.62
N GLU A 657 9.40 -99.51 -3.30
CA GLU A 657 8.78 -99.52 -4.62
C GLU A 657 7.25 -99.41 -4.49
N VAL A 658 6.67 -98.46 -5.21
CA VAL A 658 5.22 -98.24 -5.27
C VAL A 658 4.74 -98.54 -6.68
N ILE A 659 3.94 -99.60 -6.81
CA ILE A 659 3.21 -99.89 -8.05
C ILE A 659 1.92 -99.07 -8.04
N TRP A 660 1.63 -98.42 -9.14
CA TRP A 660 0.44 -97.59 -9.29
C TRP A 660 -0.17 -97.70 -10.69
N ASP A 661 -1.48 -97.45 -10.74
CA ASP A 661 -2.25 -97.26 -11.97
C ASP A 661 -3.11 -96.02 -11.80
N GLY A 662 -3.26 -95.21 -12.85
CA GLY A 662 -3.92 -93.92 -12.75
C GLY A 662 -3.74 -93.08 -14.00
N PRO A 663 -4.25 -91.83 -14.01
CA PRO A 663 -4.28 -91.00 -15.20
C PRO A 663 -2.91 -90.59 -15.75
N ASN A 664 -1.88 -90.54 -14.91
CA ASN A 664 -0.52 -90.08 -15.25
C ASN A 664 -0.51 -88.75 -16.02
N TYR A 665 -1.29 -87.78 -15.56
CA TYR A 665 -1.27 -86.46 -16.18
C TYR A 665 0.07 -85.77 -15.93
N GLN A 666 0.34 -84.72 -16.70
CA GLN A 666 1.63 -84.02 -16.61
C GLN A 666 1.86 -83.49 -15.19
N SER A 667 2.96 -83.94 -14.59
CA SER A 667 3.37 -83.62 -13.22
C SER A 667 2.52 -84.23 -12.09
N ASP A 668 1.66 -85.21 -12.38
CA ASP A 668 1.10 -86.06 -11.33
C ASP A 668 2.22 -86.68 -10.50
N TYR A 669 1.94 -86.92 -9.23
CA TYR A 669 2.95 -87.40 -8.30
C TYR A 669 2.36 -88.28 -7.19
N ILE A 670 3.22 -89.12 -6.65
CA ILE A 670 2.94 -89.97 -5.50
C ILE A 670 3.74 -89.45 -4.33
N GLU A 671 3.04 -89.06 -3.27
CA GLU A 671 3.63 -88.51 -2.06
C GLU A 671 3.44 -89.45 -0.87
N ILE A 672 4.28 -89.31 0.17
CA ILE A 672 4.06 -89.89 1.49
C ILE A 672 3.81 -88.78 2.51
N GLY A 673 2.64 -88.82 3.16
CA GLY A 673 2.22 -87.84 4.16
C GLY A 673 1.79 -88.51 5.46
N ARG A 674 1.77 -87.74 6.55
CA ARG A 674 1.24 -88.23 7.82
C ARG A 674 -0.24 -88.54 7.66
N ARG A 675 -0.68 -89.65 8.24
CA ARG A 675 -2.05 -90.15 8.05
C ARG A 675 -3.08 -89.13 8.56
N GLY A 676 -3.93 -88.63 7.67
CA GLY A 676 -4.99 -87.67 8.02
C GLY A 676 -4.53 -86.22 8.18
N GLU A 677 -3.26 -85.91 7.90
CA GLU A 677 -2.71 -84.55 7.92
C GLU A 677 -2.50 -84.02 6.51
N GLU A 678 -2.57 -82.71 6.31
CA GLU A 678 -2.20 -82.08 5.03
C GLU A 678 -0.68 -82.01 4.89
N GLY A 679 -0.19 -82.06 3.64
CA GLY A 679 1.24 -82.03 3.31
C GLY A 679 1.89 -83.43 3.21
N TYR A 680 3.14 -83.42 2.76
CA TYR A 680 3.94 -84.61 2.51
C TYR A 680 5.36 -84.45 3.05
N ALA A 681 5.99 -85.57 3.38
CA ALA A 681 7.40 -85.64 3.74
C ALA A 681 8.30 -85.82 2.50
N GLU A 682 7.86 -86.64 1.55
CA GLU A 682 8.62 -86.93 0.32
C GLU A 682 7.66 -87.25 -0.84
N TYR A 683 8.12 -87.10 -2.08
CA TYR A 683 7.32 -87.42 -3.27
C TYR A 683 8.17 -87.88 -4.46
N SER A 684 7.53 -88.60 -5.38
CA SER A 684 8.09 -89.00 -6.68
C SER A 684 7.07 -88.74 -7.78
N ARG A 685 7.52 -88.39 -8.99
CA ARG A 685 6.59 -88.08 -10.09
C ARG A 685 6.12 -89.36 -10.74
N THR A 686 4.85 -89.41 -11.14
CA THR A 686 4.33 -90.58 -11.90
C THR A 686 5.01 -90.73 -13.26
N SER A 687 5.64 -89.66 -13.79
CA SER A 687 6.49 -89.73 -14.98
C SER A 687 7.69 -90.68 -14.85
N ASP A 688 8.09 -91.01 -13.62
CA ASP A 688 9.23 -91.91 -13.35
C ASP A 688 8.88 -93.39 -13.60
N GLY A 689 7.60 -93.69 -13.86
CA GLY A 689 7.11 -95.03 -14.22
C GLY A 689 6.39 -95.75 -13.08
N SER A 690 5.86 -96.94 -13.38
CA SER A 690 5.22 -97.85 -12.42
C SER A 690 5.90 -99.22 -12.53
N PRO A 691 6.61 -99.70 -11.48
CA PRO A 691 6.78 -99.08 -10.17
C PRO A 691 7.69 -97.84 -10.19
N LEU A 692 7.48 -96.93 -9.23
CA LEU A 692 8.44 -95.88 -8.87
C LEU A 692 9.03 -96.10 -7.48
N THR A 693 10.16 -95.46 -7.17
CA THR A 693 10.78 -95.51 -5.85
C THR A 693 10.36 -94.30 -5.02
N LEU A 694 9.99 -94.53 -3.75
CA LEU A 694 9.60 -93.50 -2.80
C LEU A 694 10.42 -93.67 -1.51
N GLN A 695 11.04 -92.58 -1.04
CA GLN A 695 11.85 -92.60 0.17
C GLN A 695 10.96 -92.40 1.41
N MET A 696 11.07 -93.32 2.37
CA MET A 696 10.30 -93.31 3.60
C MET A 696 10.86 -92.27 4.57
N PRO A 697 9.99 -91.59 5.33
CA PRO A 697 10.39 -90.72 6.42
C PRO A 697 11.33 -91.41 7.41
N THR A 698 12.20 -90.65 8.02
CA THR A 698 13.10 -91.08 9.11
C THR A 698 12.39 -91.15 10.46
N GLU A 699 11.23 -90.50 10.58
CA GLU A 699 10.38 -90.53 11.76
C GLU A 699 9.44 -91.76 11.72
N PRO A 700 9.55 -92.68 12.70
CA PRO A 700 8.66 -93.83 12.80
C PRO A 700 7.22 -93.41 13.10
N GLY A 701 6.24 -94.13 12.56
CA GLY A 701 4.82 -93.84 12.80
C GLY A 701 3.87 -94.37 11.74
N GLU A 702 2.64 -93.89 11.79
CA GLU A 702 1.58 -94.21 10.82
C GLU A 702 1.54 -93.16 9.71
N TRP A 703 1.81 -93.60 8.49
CA TRP A 703 1.89 -92.77 7.30
C TRP A 703 0.91 -93.27 6.23
N GLU A 704 0.70 -92.45 5.20
CA GLU A 704 -0.04 -92.86 4.01
C GLU A 704 0.65 -92.38 2.74
N ILE A 705 0.70 -93.25 1.74
CA ILE A 705 1.12 -92.95 0.37
C ILE A 705 -0.12 -92.50 -0.40
N ARG A 706 -0.03 -91.41 -1.16
CA ARG A 706 -1.15 -90.78 -1.85
C ARG A 706 -0.81 -90.56 -3.32
N TYR A 707 -1.75 -90.91 -4.21
CA TYR A 707 -1.69 -90.50 -5.61
C TYR A 707 -2.36 -89.13 -5.72
N VAL A 708 -1.63 -88.12 -6.17
CA VAL A 708 -2.11 -86.75 -6.27
C VAL A 708 -2.10 -86.32 -7.74
N VAL A 709 -3.26 -85.86 -8.23
CA VAL A 709 -3.34 -85.23 -9.56
C VAL A 709 -2.88 -83.78 -9.48
N ASN A 710 -2.06 -83.36 -10.43
CA ASN A 710 -1.41 -82.05 -10.36
C ASN A 710 -2.34 -80.88 -10.71
N GLN A 711 -3.45 -81.13 -11.40
CA GLN A 711 -4.40 -80.11 -11.87
C GLN A 711 -4.97 -79.28 -10.72
N ASP A 712 -5.35 -79.92 -9.61
CA ASP A 712 -5.98 -79.29 -8.45
C ASP A 712 -5.47 -79.82 -7.10
N ARG A 713 -4.50 -80.75 -7.11
CA ARG A 713 -3.97 -81.45 -5.94
C ARG A 713 -4.96 -82.39 -5.25
N SER A 714 -6.00 -82.84 -5.95
CA SER A 714 -6.90 -83.86 -5.42
C SER A 714 -6.22 -85.22 -5.31
N ILE A 715 -6.62 -85.98 -4.29
CA ILE A 715 -6.06 -87.31 -3.99
C ILE A 715 -6.97 -88.37 -4.58
N LEU A 716 -6.47 -89.15 -5.55
CA LEU A 716 -7.24 -90.21 -6.21
C LEU A 716 -7.15 -91.57 -5.51
N ALA A 717 -6.05 -91.83 -4.80
CA ALA A 717 -5.82 -93.08 -4.09
C ALA A 717 -4.98 -92.87 -2.84
N ARG A 718 -5.20 -93.71 -1.82
CA ARG A 718 -4.46 -93.73 -0.55
C ARG A 718 -4.04 -95.15 -0.22
N HIS A 719 -2.84 -95.32 0.34
CA HIS A 719 -2.33 -96.59 0.84
C HIS A 719 -1.66 -96.37 2.20
N ALA A 720 -2.11 -97.05 3.25
CA ALA A 720 -1.53 -96.91 4.59
C ALA A 720 -0.21 -97.68 4.71
N ILE A 721 0.77 -97.09 5.39
CA ILE A 721 2.08 -97.71 5.64
C ILE A 721 2.60 -97.33 7.03
N THR A 722 3.09 -98.31 7.80
CA THR A 722 3.75 -98.07 9.09
C THR A 722 5.26 -97.97 8.88
N VAL A 723 5.84 -96.82 9.22
CA VAL A 723 7.30 -96.64 9.23
C VAL A 723 7.85 -97.17 10.55
N THR A 724 8.68 -98.20 10.50
CA THR A 724 9.21 -98.87 11.70
C THR A 724 10.53 -98.24 12.17
N PRO A 725 10.77 -98.18 13.49
CA PRO A 725 12.01 -97.64 14.03
C PRO A 725 13.21 -98.51 13.64
N VAL A 726 14.35 -97.85 13.41
CA VAL A 726 15.64 -98.49 13.12
C VAL A 726 16.67 -98.05 14.16
N SER A 727 17.68 -98.90 14.38
CA SER A 727 18.81 -98.61 15.27
C SER A 727 20.11 -99.09 14.63
N ALA A 728 21.23 -98.47 14.98
CA ALA A 728 22.56 -98.90 14.54
C ALA A 728 23.50 -99.15 15.72
N GLN A 729 24.38 -100.13 15.57
CA GLN A 729 25.50 -100.41 16.47
C GLN A 729 26.82 -100.05 15.76
N LEU A 730 27.74 -99.42 16.49
CA LEU A 730 29.05 -99.00 15.97
C LEU A 730 30.16 -99.71 16.73
N VAL A 731 31.09 -100.31 15.99
CA VAL A 731 32.26 -101.00 16.55
C VAL A 731 33.43 -100.03 16.61
N ALA A 732 33.77 -99.60 17.83
CA ALA A 732 34.92 -98.73 18.09
C ALA A 732 36.25 -99.45 17.78
N PRO A 733 37.33 -98.71 17.42
CA PRO A 733 38.64 -99.30 17.16
C PRO A 733 39.21 -100.00 18.41
N ALA A 734 39.94 -101.11 18.19
CA ALA A 734 40.53 -101.91 19.28
C ALA A 734 41.67 -101.20 20.03
N SER A 735 42.19 -100.09 19.48
CA SER A 735 43.25 -99.26 20.07
C SER A 735 42.94 -97.78 19.86
N THR A 736 43.38 -96.93 20.79
CA THR A 736 43.25 -95.47 20.71
C THR A 736 43.99 -94.92 19.49
N PRO A 737 43.31 -94.42 18.44
CA PRO A 737 43.99 -93.95 17.25
C PRO A 737 44.57 -92.54 17.44
N LEU A 738 45.56 -92.18 16.62
CA LEU A 738 46.24 -90.88 16.68
C LEU A 738 45.46 -89.79 15.92
N SER A 739 45.55 -88.55 16.39
CA SER A 739 44.93 -87.38 15.76
C SER A 739 45.38 -87.18 14.31
N GLY A 740 44.49 -86.73 13.42
CA GLY A 740 44.78 -86.45 12.00
C GLY A 740 44.87 -87.69 11.09
N GLY A 741 44.94 -88.90 11.66
CA GLY A 741 44.94 -90.17 10.92
C GLY A 741 43.57 -90.62 10.42
N ALA A 742 43.45 -91.90 10.04
CA ALA A 742 42.18 -92.54 9.68
C ALA A 742 41.93 -93.78 10.53
N VAL A 743 40.66 -94.06 10.83
CA VAL A 743 40.22 -95.22 11.59
C VAL A 743 39.21 -96.05 10.78
N LEU A 744 39.26 -97.37 10.95
CA LEU A 744 38.24 -98.27 10.40
C LEU A 744 37.12 -98.45 11.43
N VAL A 745 35.88 -98.18 11.02
CA VAL A 745 34.68 -98.28 11.86
C VAL A 745 33.75 -99.34 11.28
N GLY A 746 33.57 -100.43 12.01
CA GLY A 746 32.54 -101.43 11.71
C GLY A 746 31.18 -100.95 12.19
N TRP A 747 30.12 -101.31 11.48
CA TRP A 747 28.76 -100.91 11.84
C TRP A 747 27.74 -102.01 11.54
N ASP A 748 26.63 -102.04 12.27
CA ASP A 748 25.48 -102.90 12.00
C ASP A 748 24.21 -102.02 12.11
N GLY A 749 23.49 -101.84 11.02
CA GLY A 749 22.44 -100.84 10.90
C GLY A 749 21.72 -100.89 9.55
N PRO A 750 20.80 -99.96 9.25
CA PRO A 750 19.93 -100.03 8.08
C PRO A 750 20.66 -99.98 6.74
N GLY A 751 21.79 -99.28 6.66
CA GLY A 751 22.69 -99.33 5.50
C GLY A 751 22.11 -98.66 4.25
N ASN A 752 21.20 -97.69 4.39
CA ASN A 752 20.62 -97.03 3.22
C ASN A 752 21.71 -96.22 2.49
N GLN A 753 21.58 -96.05 1.17
CA GLN A 753 22.64 -95.47 0.33
C GLN A 753 23.07 -94.04 0.71
N ARG A 754 22.22 -93.32 1.46
CA ARG A 754 22.45 -91.93 1.90
C ARG A 754 22.77 -91.82 3.40
N ASP A 755 22.79 -92.93 4.12
CA ASP A 755 23.18 -92.95 5.52
C ASP A 755 24.70 -92.75 5.63
N TYR A 756 25.16 -92.17 6.74
CA TYR A 756 26.57 -91.86 6.95
C TYR A 756 26.98 -91.99 8.41
N ILE A 757 28.27 -92.26 8.64
CA ILE A 757 28.87 -92.30 9.98
C ILE A 757 29.79 -91.09 10.12
N GLY A 758 29.59 -90.32 11.18
CA GLY A 758 30.38 -89.13 11.49
C GLY A 758 31.03 -89.17 12.87
N ILE A 759 32.08 -88.36 13.04
CA ILE A 759 32.72 -88.09 14.34
C ILE A 759 32.22 -86.74 14.85
N ALA A 760 31.67 -86.70 16.05
CA ALA A 760 31.22 -85.49 16.72
C ALA A 760 32.00 -85.27 18.01
N ALA A 761 32.22 -84.01 18.41
CA ALA A 761 32.64 -83.72 19.77
C ALA A 761 31.47 -83.93 20.75
N PRO A 762 31.74 -84.29 22.02
CA PRO A 762 30.69 -84.53 23.01
C PRO A 762 29.83 -83.28 23.20
N GLY A 763 28.51 -83.42 23.06
CA GLY A 763 27.54 -82.33 23.21
C GLY A 763 27.38 -81.40 21.99
N GLU A 764 28.15 -81.59 20.91
CA GLU A 764 27.94 -80.86 19.65
C GLU A 764 26.93 -81.57 18.76
N SER A 765 26.14 -80.81 17.98
CA SER A 765 25.13 -81.36 17.06
C SER A 765 25.68 -81.76 15.68
N GLY A 766 26.87 -81.27 15.32
CA GLY A 766 27.51 -81.52 14.02
C GLY A 766 28.53 -82.68 14.04
N TYR A 767 29.16 -82.92 12.89
CA TYR A 767 30.29 -83.83 12.74
C TYR A 767 31.52 -83.09 12.19
N GLN A 768 32.71 -83.49 12.63
CA GLN A 768 33.99 -82.95 12.14
C GLN A 768 34.45 -83.64 10.87
N SER A 769 34.03 -84.89 10.69
CA SER A 769 34.35 -85.75 9.55
C SER A 769 33.26 -86.80 9.41
N TYR A 770 32.94 -87.21 8.19
CA TYR A 770 31.93 -88.22 7.90
C TYR A 770 32.31 -89.04 6.66
N THR A 771 31.77 -90.26 6.59
CA THR A 771 31.87 -91.14 5.42
C THR A 771 30.52 -91.83 5.22
N TYR A 772 30.07 -91.99 3.98
CA TYR A 772 28.81 -92.68 3.69
C TYR A 772 28.93 -94.18 3.98
N VAL A 773 27.86 -94.79 4.49
CA VAL A 773 27.87 -96.22 4.83
C VAL A 773 28.04 -97.13 3.61
N ARG A 774 27.66 -96.64 2.42
CA ARG A 774 27.87 -97.34 1.14
C ARG A 774 29.35 -97.52 0.77
N ASP A 775 30.25 -96.76 1.40
CA ASP A 775 31.68 -96.77 1.08
C ASP A 775 32.44 -97.90 1.80
N GLY A 776 31.76 -98.72 2.63
CA GLY A 776 32.30 -99.96 3.18
C GLY A 776 31.78 -100.34 4.57
N ASN A 777 32.04 -101.58 4.98
CA ASN A 777 31.83 -102.06 6.36
C ASN A 777 32.91 -103.10 6.72
N PRO A 778 33.96 -102.74 7.48
CA PRO A 778 34.18 -101.43 8.10
C PRO A 778 34.48 -100.32 7.09
N LEU A 779 34.04 -99.09 7.36
CA LEU A 779 34.38 -97.90 6.57
C LEU A 779 35.58 -97.15 7.14
N SER A 780 36.30 -96.41 6.30
CA SER A 780 37.41 -95.56 6.72
C SER A 780 36.91 -94.14 7.02
N LEU A 781 37.27 -93.62 8.19
CA LEU A 781 36.86 -92.30 8.67
C LEU A 781 38.08 -91.50 9.11
N ARG A 782 38.22 -90.27 8.59
CA ARG A 782 39.32 -89.38 8.98
C ARG A 782 39.07 -88.86 10.40
N LEU A 783 40.07 -88.99 11.26
CA LEU A 783 40.03 -88.54 12.64
C LEU A 783 40.28 -87.02 12.75
N PRO A 784 39.75 -86.37 13.79
CA PRO A 784 40.07 -84.99 14.13
C PRO A 784 41.57 -84.73 14.26
N ASP A 785 42.03 -83.54 13.87
CA ASP A 785 43.43 -83.12 14.00
C ASP A 785 43.82 -82.82 15.48
N THR A 786 42.85 -82.82 16.40
CA THR A 786 43.03 -82.61 17.85
C THR A 786 42.74 -83.87 18.67
N ALA A 787 43.62 -84.23 19.58
CA ALA A 787 43.39 -85.29 20.56
C ALA A 787 42.23 -84.93 21.52
N GLY A 788 41.47 -85.92 21.96
CA GLY A 788 40.30 -85.69 22.82
C GLY A 788 39.32 -86.85 22.89
N THR A 789 38.22 -86.63 23.61
CA THR A 789 37.06 -87.53 23.61
C THR A 789 36.08 -87.06 22.54
N TYR A 790 35.59 -88.00 21.74
CA TYR A 790 34.65 -87.83 20.65
C TYR A 790 33.59 -88.94 20.66
N GLU A 791 32.60 -88.80 19.81
CA GLU A 791 31.55 -89.81 19.58
C GLU A 791 31.46 -90.14 18.10
N LEU A 792 31.44 -91.43 17.79
CA LEU A 792 30.97 -91.93 16.50
C LEU A 792 29.45 -91.93 16.51
N ARG A 793 28.82 -91.43 15.45
CA ARG A 793 27.36 -91.39 15.30
C ARG A 793 26.95 -91.90 13.93
N TYR A 794 25.94 -92.76 13.91
CA TYR A 794 25.28 -93.22 12.68
C TYR A 794 24.10 -92.29 12.40
N PHE A 795 24.12 -91.66 11.23
CA PHE A 795 23.09 -90.74 10.76
C PHE A 795 22.29 -91.38 9.62
N LEU A 796 20.97 -91.30 9.71
CA LEU A 796 20.09 -91.44 8.55
C LEU A 796 20.30 -90.26 7.60
N HIS A 797 19.79 -90.38 6.38
CA HIS A 797 19.94 -89.39 5.31
C HIS A 797 19.51 -87.94 5.65
N ASP A 798 18.66 -87.73 6.66
CA ASP A 798 18.18 -86.42 7.10
C ASP A 798 18.96 -85.85 8.30
N GLY A 799 19.96 -86.59 8.80
CA GLY A 799 20.73 -86.25 9.99
C GLY A 799 20.18 -86.83 11.30
N THR A 800 19.14 -87.68 11.27
CA THR A 800 18.65 -88.37 12.46
C THR A 800 19.68 -89.39 12.97
N VAL A 801 20.08 -89.28 14.23
CA VAL A 801 21.05 -90.19 14.86
C VAL A 801 20.35 -91.42 15.41
N ILE A 802 20.79 -92.62 14.98
CA ILE A 802 20.18 -93.90 15.37
C ILE A 802 21.15 -94.86 16.08
N GLY A 803 22.39 -94.46 16.27
CA GLY A 803 23.42 -95.24 16.96
C GLY A 803 24.64 -94.39 17.32
N THR A 804 25.23 -94.62 18.49
CA THR A 804 26.40 -93.87 18.98
C THR A 804 27.42 -94.79 19.64
N ALA A 805 28.71 -94.49 19.49
CA ALA A 805 29.80 -95.15 20.25
C ALA A 805 30.87 -94.14 20.66
N ALA A 806 31.48 -94.35 21.83
CA ALA A 806 32.56 -93.49 22.32
C ALA A 806 33.85 -93.71 21.51
N LEU A 807 34.58 -92.62 21.24
CA LEU A 807 35.87 -92.61 20.56
C LEU A 807 36.85 -91.72 21.32
N VAL A 808 37.98 -92.26 21.75
CA VAL A 808 39.07 -91.47 22.34
C VAL A 808 40.19 -91.39 21.32
N VAL A 809 40.67 -90.18 21.03
CA VAL A 809 41.77 -89.92 20.09
C VAL A 809 42.98 -89.44 20.87
N SER A 810 44.12 -90.10 20.66
CA SER A 810 45.40 -89.77 21.30
C SER A 810 46.15 -88.71 20.50
N PRO A 811 47.04 -87.91 21.14
CA PRO A 811 47.95 -87.03 20.42
C PRO A 811 48.96 -87.86 19.62
N ASP A 812 49.30 -87.37 18.43
CA ASP A 812 50.32 -87.92 17.51
C ASP A 812 51.73 -87.99 18.15
#